data_AF-A0A949G293-F1
#
_entry.id   AF-A0A949G293-F1
#
_cell.length_a   1.000
_cell.length_b   1.000
_cell.length_c   1.000
_cell.angle_alpha   90.00
_cell.angle_beta   90.00
_cell.angle_gamma   90.00
#
_symmetry.space_group_name_H-M   'P 1'
#
loop_
_entity.id
_entity.type
_entity.pdbx_description
1 polymer ?
#
loop_
_entity_poly.entity_id
_entity_poly.type
_entity_poly.pdbx_seq_one_letter_code
_entity_poly.pdbx_strand_id
1 'polypeptide(L)'
;MRVTVLSFTQFSILFVLGLIGTVAGAAPPAITIYGTTAASAAGTTYTAGTIASGSSVQFDDGTIISGSSPITINGLLQINQSAGSKLIISNTIAGSGTLSLINTNSGTLQLTGTGASNRLLPLNMTISTSNGRLMGPQASGTTTEIGIFQLGASGTGTLNVAGGFVTGSAWQIGVGSTGVGTVTVTGGTFGPFGALTVGGSSGGSGGTGTLTINGGVVGDNPQTPLNVEGFRFGVGQNSSGFATITNGTLGASATGNGGSFIGLAGTGSVGLNSGYLQAGHLTLGSGSTGRGTLSIASGSASTNILTIGGTGNGTLTITGGAMKSANGFLGQASSGTGTVTVSSGTWLVNGNGVGGEIFGVLRVGGTSGGTGSLTINSGGYVVVSSTFTTGSNGTFALNPGGTLQIGGQSGVYTSSTATGTASSVGSGTMGVLAGNLSFAGTLKFAQNNTSGTLASSTYAGNLSGSGDLVKTGTGLLTLSGSNSYTGGTTLTGGLLALGSANAIGTTGTLTFNGGGLQVTVSNTTDYSARFSDAANQQYRVDSNGFDITLANDLTSAGGSFTKLGSGTITLTGSNTFTSGSAAAGVLQGTATNLATSGTFGAASGAEVRFNQTAPNETWAGAMVGSGTFTKLGAGTLTLTGSGADINGTLIVSAGAVKGTTDSIRRNVVNNSQLTFDQTKSGTYTRNMTGTGNVLLLNSGTITWTVTNNFTGTTTVAGGRLIGTTFSIPGDVINNSAVEFSQTFTGTYAGDMSGSGLLTKTGNGTVTLTGSNSYQGGTFVNAGALIGDTGSLQGSIAVASGTLGFDQATSGTYSGLLLGTSTNSRFVKTGVGDLTLSGTNTNDGAWTVSGGRLIGTTSSLQGSITNNAAVTFDQATNGTYAGTMSGSGSLTKAGAGAVTLTGSSGYSGATTVAAGSLLVSGSLSNSAVFVNTGALLGGGGVIGQMVTLSGGTISPGTGAGIPGLFTIGGLSASAGGTTLLDIIGSGTGAGTAGIDYDKLLVTGSGGLGYGGTLTLSFANASDFADGTTFDLFGFTGSASGSL
;
A
#
# COMPACT_ATOMS: atom_id res chain seq x y z
N MET A 1 36.63 -22.83 68.10
CA MET A 1 37.75 -21.87 67.91
C MET A 1 37.09 -20.48 67.93
N ARG A 2 36.91 -19.82 69.09
CA ARG A 2 37.88 -18.98 69.87
C ARG A 2 38.49 -17.86 68.99
N VAL A 3 38.52 -16.57 69.35
CA VAL A 3 38.48 -15.84 70.65
C VAL A 3 37.55 -14.60 70.52
N THR A 4 36.72 -14.08 71.45
CA THR A 4 36.37 -14.36 72.87
C THR A 4 37.12 -13.60 74.00
N VAL A 5 36.79 -12.33 74.31
CA VAL A 5 36.97 -11.62 75.62
C VAL A 5 36.13 -10.32 75.65
N LEU A 6 35.39 -9.93 76.71
CA LEU A 6 34.76 -10.68 77.81
C LEU A 6 33.49 -9.92 78.26
N SER A 7 32.47 -10.67 78.71
CA SER A 7 31.31 -10.15 79.44
C SER A 7 31.67 -9.78 80.89
N PHE A 8 30.81 -9.05 81.61
CA PHE A 8 30.02 -9.63 82.72
C PHE A 8 28.93 -8.69 83.27
N THR A 9 27.99 -9.31 83.98
CA THR A 9 26.72 -8.78 84.48
C THR A 9 26.77 -8.29 85.93
N GLN A 10 25.79 -7.45 86.29
CA GLN A 10 25.18 -7.26 87.62
C GLN A 10 26.07 -7.28 88.88
N PHE A 11 26.06 -6.17 89.62
CA PHE A 11 25.85 -6.20 91.07
C PHE A 11 24.98 -5.01 91.51
N SER A 12 24.23 -5.21 92.59
CA SER A 12 23.63 -4.16 93.43
C SER A 12 24.11 -4.40 94.87
N ILE A 13 23.98 -3.41 95.76
CA ILE A 13 24.47 -3.38 97.18
C ILE A 13 25.97 -2.98 97.26
N LEU A 14 26.46 -2.09 98.15
CA LEU A 14 25.87 -1.07 99.06
C LEU A 14 27.03 -0.28 99.76
N PHE A 15 26.81 1.00 100.15
CA PHE A 15 27.73 1.89 100.92
C PHE A 15 29.07 2.25 100.21
N VAL A 16 29.76 3.38 100.47
CA VAL A 16 29.81 4.34 101.60
C VAL A 16 29.78 5.81 101.11
N LEU A 17 29.37 6.73 102.00
CA LEU A 17 29.48 8.19 101.93
C LEU A 17 30.71 8.76 101.18
N GLY A 18 30.44 9.72 100.28
CA GLY A 18 31.43 10.61 99.66
C GLY A 18 30.91 12.05 99.60
N LEU A 19 30.78 12.68 100.77
CA LEU A 19 30.51 14.11 101.05
C LEU A 19 30.29 15.04 99.82
N ILE A 20 29.05 15.14 99.33
CA ILE A 20 28.66 16.28 98.49
C ILE A 20 28.48 17.48 99.41
N GLY A 21 29.45 18.40 99.38
CA GLY A 21 29.24 19.74 99.90
C GLY A 21 28.10 20.40 99.15
N THR A 22 27.06 20.82 99.88
CA THR A 22 25.91 21.53 99.32
C THR A 22 26.36 22.83 98.67
N VAL A 23 26.30 22.91 97.34
CA VAL A 23 26.28 24.19 96.63
C VAL A 23 24.87 24.35 96.09
N ALA A 24 24.19 25.42 96.53
CA ALA A 24 22.91 25.82 95.97
C ALA A 24 23.08 26.17 94.49
N GLY A 25 22.76 25.22 93.61
CA GLY A 25 22.66 25.48 92.17
C GLY A 25 21.59 26.54 91.93
N ALA A 26 21.99 27.69 91.40
CA ALA A 26 21.17 28.89 91.37
C ALA A 26 19.82 28.69 90.66
N ALA A 27 18.84 29.52 91.02
CA ALA A 27 17.61 29.67 90.25
C ALA A 27 17.97 29.92 88.76
N PRO A 28 17.24 29.31 87.80
CA PRO A 28 17.53 29.46 86.38
C PRO A 28 17.55 30.95 86.02
N PRO A 29 18.54 31.42 85.23
CA PRO A 29 18.73 32.84 84.98
C PRO A 29 17.53 33.44 84.25
N ALA A 30 16.82 34.34 84.94
CA ALA A 30 15.75 35.13 84.36
C ALA A 30 16.32 36.16 83.38
N ILE A 31 16.22 35.86 82.08
CA ILE A 31 16.70 36.74 81.02
C ILE A 31 15.80 37.98 80.93
N THR A 32 16.29 39.10 81.45
CA THR A 32 15.82 40.46 81.12
C THR A 32 17.00 41.22 80.52
N ILE A 33 17.14 41.19 79.19
CA ILE A 33 18.26 41.83 78.49
C ILE A 33 17.85 43.23 78.03
N TYR A 34 18.59 44.23 78.52
CA TYR A 34 18.59 45.59 78.01
C TYR A 34 19.93 45.88 77.31
N GLY A 35 19.99 45.67 75.99
CA GLY A 35 21.07 46.17 75.13
C GLY A 35 22.23 45.21 74.81
N THR A 36 22.53 45.11 73.51
CA THR A 36 23.65 44.39 72.86
C THR A 36 23.71 42.86 73.04
N THR A 37 24.24 42.19 72.01
CA THR A 37 24.24 40.74 71.76
C THR A 37 24.66 39.87 72.94
N ALA A 38 23.80 38.91 73.31
CA ALA A 38 24.11 37.83 74.25
C ALA A 38 23.85 36.45 73.62
N ALA A 39 24.76 35.50 73.85
CA ALA A 39 24.63 34.09 73.45
C ALA A 39 24.45 33.20 74.69
N SER A 40 23.66 32.14 74.56
CA SER A 40 23.35 31.20 75.65
C SER A 40 24.42 30.11 75.84
N ALA A 41 24.53 29.55 77.04
CA ALA A 41 25.28 28.32 77.25
C ALA A 41 24.46 27.10 76.82
N ALA A 42 25.05 26.21 76.01
CA ALA A 42 24.40 25.01 75.50
C ALA A 42 23.82 24.11 76.62
N GLY A 43 22.67 23.49 76.36
CA GLY A 43 21.96 22.61 77.30
C GLY A 43 21.26 23.30 78.47
N THR A 44 21.30 24.63 78.55
CA THR A 44 20.75 25.39 79.70
C THR A 44 19.23 25.57 79.58
N THR A 45 18.53 25.52 80.72
CA THR A 45 17.10 25.88 80.80
C THR A 45 16.94 27.35 81.21
N TYR A 46 16.17 28.10 80.42
CA TYR A 46 15.87 29.52 80.67
C TYR A 46 14.39 29.73 80.94
N THR A 47 14.07 30.67 81.83
CA THR A 47 12.70 31.14 82.05
C THR A 47 12.34 32.28 81.08
N ALA A 48 11.08 32.34 80.66
CA ALA A 48 10.60 33.35 79.71
C ALA A 48 10.79 34.81 80.18
N GLY A 49 10.96 35.72 79.20
CA GLY A 49 11.20 37.14 79.41
C GLY A 49 10.99 37.97 78.13
N THR A 50 11.42 39.23 78.13
CA THR A 50 11.24 40.17 77.02
C THR A 50 12.56 40.52 76.34
N ILE A 51 12.63 40.34 75.02
CA ILE A 51 13.71 40.86 74.16
C ILE A 51 13.24 42.20 73.60
N ALA A 52 13.82 43.31 74.07
CA ALA A 52 13.45 44.66 73.64
C ALA A 52 13.80 44.92 72.15
N SER A 53 13.12 45.91 71.55
CA SER A 53 13.44 46.37 70.19
C SER A 53 14.92 46.79 70.08
N GLY A 54 15.54 46.50 68.93
CA GLY A 54 16.97 46.75 68.70
C GLY A 54 17.95 45.82 69.41
N SER A 55 17.49 44.93 70.31
CA SER A 55 18.35 43.91 70.94
C SER A 55 18.43 42.64 70.08
N SER A 56 19.56 41.92 70.14
CA SER A 56 19.70 40.58 69.54
C SER A 56 20.13 39.56 70.59
N VAL A 57 19.55 38.36 70.55
CA VAL A 57 19.86 37.24 71.47
C VAL A 57 20.04 35.97 70.64
N GLN A 58 21.02 35.13 70.97
CA GLN A 58 21.24 33.84 70.31
C GLN A 58 21.07 32.66 71.27
N PHE A 59 20.29 31.64 70.87
CA PHE A 59 20.22 30.36 71.56
C PHE A 59 20.95 29.23 70.80
N ASP A 60 21.86 28.57 71.51
CA ASP A 60 22.74 27.50 71.03
C ASP A 60 22.27 26.10 71.51
N ASP A 61 23.00 25.05 71.13
CA ASP A 61 22.58 23.64 71.17
C ASP A 61 21.86 23.18 72.45
N GLY A 62 20.72 22.50 72.30
CA GLY A 62 20.03 21.78 73.38
C GLY A 62 19.34 22.64 74.45
N THR A 63 19.29 23.95 74.25
CA THR A 63 18.58 24.91 75.12
C THR A 63 17.08 24.56 75.28
N ILE A 64 16.52 24.77 76.48
CA ILE A 64 15.07 24.66 76.73
C ILE A 64 14.53 25.99 77.29
N ILE A 65 13.44 26.49 76.73
CA ILE A 65 12.74 27.68 77.25
C ILE A 65 11.37 27.26 77.81
N SER A 66 11.18 27.52 79.10
CA SER A 66 9.98 27.11 79.86
C SER A 66 9.48 28.21 80.80
N GLY A 67 8.28 28.05 81.35
CA GLY A 67 7.65 29.01 82.27
C GLY A 67 6.16 29.23 81.96
N SER A 68 5.50 30.06 82.77
CA SER A 68 4.07 30.37 82.66
C SER A 68 3.75 31.69 81.95
N SER A 69 4.72 32.62 81.87
CA SER A 69 4.55 33.95 81.26
C SER A 69 5.08 33.96 79.82
N PRO A 70 4.43 34.62 78.83
CA PRO A 70 4.89 34.59 77.44
C PRO A 70 6.31 35.12 77.23
N ILE A 71 7.04 34.54 76.27
CA ILE A 71 8.29 35.15 75.77
C ILE A 71 7.96 36.23 74.74
N THR A 72 8.35 37.47 75.03
CA THR A 72 8.01 38.63 74.17
C THR A 72 9.21 39.07 73.35
N ILE A 73 9.20 38.82 72.05
CA ILE A 73 10.30 39.14 71.13
C ILE A 73 9.92 40.40 70.34
N ASN A 74 10.48 41.54 70.72
CA ASN A 74 10.38 42.80 69.98
C ASN A 74 11.69 43.16 69.25
N GLY A 75 12.81 42.50 69.59
CA GLY A 75 14.09 42.55 68.88
C GLY A 75 14.32 41.36 67.94
N LEU A 76 15.58 40.95 67.79
CA LEU A 76 15.99 39.77 67.03
C LEU A 76 16.30 38.58 67.98
N LEU A 77 15.71 37.43 67.70
CA LEU A 77 16.06 36.15 68.34
C LEU A 77 16.67 35.21 67.29
N GLN A 78 17.95 34.89 67.43
CA GLN A 78 18.68 33.95 66.58
C GLN A 78 18.74 32.57 67.23
N ILE A 79 18.64 31.52 66.41
CA ILE A 79 18.75 30.12 66.85
C ILE A 79 19.78 29.42 65.99
N ASN A 80 20.78 28.83 66.64
CA ASN A 80 21.88 28.08 66.05
C ASN A 80 21.88 26.67 66.69
N GLN A 81 21.67 25.61 65.90
CA GLN A 81 21.53 24.24 66.41
C GLN A 81 22.18 23.24 65.45
N SER A 82 23.00 22.35 65.98
CA SER A 82 23.64 21.25 65.26
C SER A 82 22.64 20.20 64.76
N ALA A 83 23.08 19.33 63.84
CA ALA A 83 22.27 18.21 63.34
C ALA A 83 21.81 17.31 64.50
N GLY A 84 20.50 17.01 64.55
CA GLY A 84 19.92 16.18 65.62
C GLY A 84 19.62 16.91 66.94
N SER A 85 20.18 18.11 67.17
CA SER A 85 19.83 18.95 68.31
C SER A 85 18.41 19.52 68.21
N LYS A 86 17.83 19.84 69.37
CA LYS A 86 16.47 20.33 69.50
C LYS A 86 16.37 21.46 70.54
N LEU A 87 15.98 22.65 70.10
CA LEU A 87 15.50 23.72 70.98
C LEU A 87 14.00 23.53 71.20
N ILE A 88 13.56 23.47 72.46
CA ILE A 88 12.14 23.39 72.82
C ILE A 88 11.68 24.70 73.46
N ILE A 89 10.69 25.34 72.85
CA ILE A 89 9.96 26.47 73.46
C ILE A 89 8.59 25.96 73.88
N SER A 90 8.38 25.86 75.20
CA SER A 90 7.19 25.23 75.80
C SER A 90 6.14 26.24 76.26
N ASN A 91 6.11 27.41 75.60
CA ASN A 91 5.38 28.59 76.08
C ASN A 91 4.96 29.48 74.89
N THR A 92 3.99 30.37 75.11
CA THR A 92 3.49 31.30 74.09
C THR A 92 4.56 32.31 73.70
N ILE A 93 4.75 32.50 72.39
CA ILE A 93 5.60 33.56 71.82
C ILE A 93 4.72 34.76 71.50
N ALA A 94 5.15 35.96 71.88
CA ALA A 94 4.46 37.23 71.62
C ALA A 94 5.47 38.29 71.14
N GLY A 95 4.97 39.48 70.77
CA GLY A 95 5.79 40.60 70.28
C GLY A 95 5.82 40.72 68.75
N SER A 96 6.53 41.75 68.26
CA SER A 96 6.54 42.17 66.84
C SER A 96 7.92 42.11 66.18
N GLY A 97 8.89 41.43 66.80
CA GLY A 97 10.27 41.36 66.37
C GLY A 97 10.55 40.36 65.24
N THR A 98 11.78 39.82 65.23
CA THR A 98 12.22 38.79 64.28
C THR A 98 12.75 37.55 65.01
N LEU A 99 12.26 36.38 64.64
CA LEU A 99 12.78 35.06 65.02
C LEU A 99 13.51 34.45 63.82
N SER A 100 14.83 34.39 63.87
CA SER A 100 15.68 33.93 62.78
C SER A 100 16.35 32.59 63.11
N LEU A 101 15.99 31.55 62.36
CA LEU A 101 16.61 30.23 62.42
C LEU A 101 17.79 30.21 61.46
N ILE A 102 18.92 30.75 61.92
CA ILE A 102 20.21 30.73 61.21
C ILE A 102 20.89 29.39 61.51
N ASN A 103 20.29 28.33 61.01
CA ASN A 103 20.84 27.01 61.19
C ASN A 103 21.94 26.75 60.15
N THR A 104 23.14 26.39 60.58
CA THR A 104 24.24 25.98 59.70
C THR A 104 24.22 24.48 59.39
N ASN A 105 23.58 23.66 60.25
CA ASN A 105 23.78 22.21 60.34
C ASN A 105 22.48 21.36 60.47
N SER A 106 21.31 21.88 60.08
CA SER A 106 20.00 21.18 60.00
C SER A 106 19.23 20.81 61.30
N GLY A 107 19.60 21.35 62.46
CA GLY A 107 18.88 21.13 63.74
C GLY A 107 17.41 21.59 63.79
N THR A 108 16.71 21.24 64.89
CA THR A 108 15.24 21.43 65.04
C THR A 108 14.86 22.49 66.09
N LEU A 109 13.94 23.41 65.75
CA LEU A 109 13.15 24.16 66.73
C LEU A 109 11.78 23.51 66.85
N GLN A 110 11.39 23.08 68.05
CA GLN A 110 10.03 22.65 68.34
C GLN A 110 9.31 23.65 69.25
N LEU A 111 8.19 24.17 68.74
CA LEU A 111 7.26 25.02 69.47
C LEU A 111 6.15 24.13 70.01
N THR A 112 6.02 24.00 71.33
CA THR A 112 5.03 23.10 71.96
C THR A 112 3.87 23.83 72.65
N GLY A 113 4.08 25.06 73.12
CA GLY A 113 3.07 25.88 73.79
C GLY A 113 2.75 25.45 75.23
N THR A 114 2.18 26.36 76.02
CA THR A 114 1.83 26.13 77.43
C THR A 114 0.45 25.49 77.59
N GLY A 115 0.43 24.16 77.75
CA GLY A 115 -0.70 23.41 78.31
C GLY A 115 -1.88 23.11 77.36
N ALA A 116 -2.63 22.06 77.70
CA ALA A 116 -3.69 21.48 76.86
C ALA A 116 -4.88 22.41 76.51
N SER A 117 -4.98 23.58 77.13
CA SER A 117 -6.10 24.51 76.93
C SER A 117 -5.81 25.62 75.91
N ASN A 118 -4.55 25.91 75.57
CA ASN A 118 -4.22 27.02 74.67
C ASN A 118 -3.93 26.52 73.24
N ARG A 119 -5.01 26.20 72.52
CA ARG A 119 -5.02 25.41 71.28
C ARG A 119 -4.56 26.16 70.01
N LEU A 120 -4.21 27.44 70.15
CA LEU A 120 -3.79 28.35 69.08
C LEU A 120 -2.43 28.96 69.44
N LEU A 121 -1.47 28.96 68.51
CA LEU A 121 -0.21 29.70 68.69
C LEU A 121 -0.20 30.92 67.74
N PRO A 122 -0.53 32.13 68.24
CA PRO A 122 -0.50 33.35 67.43
C PRO A 122 0.94 33.84 67.24
N LEU A 123 1.28 34.18 65.99
CA LEU A 123 2.60 34.63 65.58
C LEU A 123 2.46 35.95 64.80
N ASN A 124 2.58 37.08 65.50
CA ASN A 124 2.47 38.43 64.95
C ASN A 124 3.87 39.06 64.73
N MET A 125 4.82 38.27 64.22
CA MET A 125 6.23 38.62 64.07
C MET A 125 6.83 38.03 62.80
N THR A 126 8.06 38.39 62.45
CA THR A 126 8.78 37.80 61.31
C THR A 126 9.54 36.55 61.74
N ILE A 127 9.31 35.43 61.07
CA ILE A 127 10.05 34.18 61.24
C ILE A 127 10.83 33.90 59.96
N SER A 128 12.11 33.55 60.05
CA SER A 128 12.93 33.20 58.88
C SER A 128 13.63 31.86 59.09
N THR A 129 13.53 30.94 58.12
CA THR A 129 14.19 29.63 58.14
C THR A 129 15.07 29.47 56.89
N SER A 130 16.39 29.39 57.08
CA SER A 130 17.35 29.16 55.98
C SER A 130 17.73 27.68 55.82
N ASN A 131 17.99 26.98 56.92
CA ASN A 131 18.12 25.52 56.98
C ASN A 131 17.49 24.99 58.28
N GLY A 132 17.38 23.67 58.40
CA GLY A 132 16.88 23.00 59.61
C GLY A 132 15.37 22.80 59.63
N ARG A 133 14.83 22.38 60.78
CA ARG A 133 13.42 21.99 60.94
C ARG A 133 12.70 22.94 61.89
N LEU A 134 11.59 23.53 61.44
CA LEU A 134 10.61 24.15 62.32
C LEU A 134 9.47 23.15 62.53
N MET A 135 9.25 22.75 63.78
CA MET A 135 8.23 21.77 64.15
C MET A 135 7.22 22.39 65.12
N GLY A 136 5.94 22.22 64.79
CA GLY A 136 4.84 22.52 65.70
C GLY A 136 4.62 21.50 66.81
N PRO A 137 3.56 21.67 67.63
CA PRO A 137 3.07 20.60 68.48
C PRO A 137 2.66 19.43 67.59
N GLN A 138 3.31 18.30 67.82
CA GLN A 138 3.02 17.03 67.16
C GLN A 138 2.24 16.17 68.14
N ALA A 139 1.09 15.64 67.73
CA ALA A 139 0.29 14.76 68.57
C ALA A 139 1.11 13.51 68.94
N SER A 140 1.26 13.22 70.24
CA SER A 140 1.69 11.91 70.71
C SER A 140 0.61 10.91 70.29
N GLY A 141 0.97 9.94 69.45
CA GLY A 141 0.00 9.16 68.69
C GLY A 141 -1.07 8.46 69.56
N THR A 142 -2.33 8.86 69.38
CA THR A 142 -3.47 7.94 69.14
C THR A 142 -4.82 8.65 68.90
N THR A 143 -5.03 9.92 69.26
CA THR A 143 -6.32 10.63 69.01
C THR A 143 -6.21 12.10 68.61
N THR A 144 -6.70 12.42 67.41
CA THR A 144 -7.47 13.62 66.95
C THR A 144 -7.36 15.01 67.61
N GLU A 145 -6.24 15.43 68.22
CA GLU A 145 -6.06 16.84 68.63
C GLU A 145 -4.89 17.55 67.92
N ILE A 146 -5.26 18.57 67.14
CA ILE A 146 -4.41 19.35 66.22
C ILE A 146 -4.08 20.70 66.86
N GLY A 147 -2.79 21.03 66.99
CA GLY A 147 -2.34 22.38 67.34
C GLY A 147 -2.33 23.26 66.09
N ILE A 148 -3.01 24.41 66.15
CA ILE A 148 -3.12 25.32 64.99
C ILE A 148 -2.13 26.48 65.12
N PHE A 149 -1.27 26.63 64.10
CA PHE A 149 -0.43 27.82 63.93
C PHE A 149 -1.25 28.96 63.33
N GLN A 150 -1.20 30.15 63.92
CA GLN A 150 -1.89 31.34 63.40
C GLN A 150 -0.87 32.45 63.12
N LEU A 151 -0.50 32.64 61.86
CA LEU A 151 0.41 33.72 61.45
C LEU A 151 -0.40 35.00 61.19
N GLY A 152 -0.12 36.09 61.90
CA GLY A 152 -0.86 37.35 61.78
C GLY A 152 -2.33 37.23 62.24
N ALA A 153 -2.52 36.99 63.54
CA ALA A 153 -3.81 36.68 64.15
C ALA A 153 -4.58 37.89 64.72
N SER A 154 -3.88 38.99 64.96
CA SER A 154 -4.44 40.26 65.44
C SER A 154 -3.59 41.46 64.99
N GLY A 155 -2.79 41.26 63.95
CA GLY A 155 -1.73 42.16 63.47
C GLY A 155 -0.96 41.51 62.33
N THR A 156 0.25 41.99 62.05
CA THR A 156 1.10 41.48 60.96
C THR A 156 1.99 40.32 61.39
N GLY A 157 1.96 39.19 60.70
CA GLY A 157 2.91 38.08 60.87
C GLY A 157 3.52 37.65 59.55
N THR A 158 4.82 37.34 59.54
CA THR A 158 5.55 36.95 58.33
C THR A 158 6.35 35.66 58.56
N LEU A 159 6.37 34.74 57.60
CA LEU A 159 7.22 33.55 57.61
C LEU A 159 7.96 33.44 56.28
N ASN A 160 9.30 33.46 56.32
CA ASN A 160 10.17 33.30 55.16
C ASN A 160 10.87 31.94 55.22
N VAL A 161 10.61 31.08 54.24
CA VAL A 161 11.20 29.74 54.11
C VAL A 161 12.15 29.76 52.92
N ALA A 162 13.44 29.99 53.18
CA ALA A 162 14.49 29.97 52.16
C ALA A 162 15.10 28.57 51.97
N GLY A 163 14.93 27.70 52.95
CA GLY A 163 15.34 26.29 52.93
C GLY A 163 14.92 25.57 54.20
N GLY A 164 15.31 24.30 54.32
CA GLY A 164 14.90 23.44 55.43
C GLY A 164 13.48 22.89 55.30
N PHE A 165 12.88 22.50 56.43
CA PHE A 165 11.61 21.77 56.52
C PHE A 165 10.71 22.37 57.61
N VAL A 166 9.67 23.10 57.23
CA VAL A 166 8.69 23.70 58.16
C VAL A 166 7.45 22.81 58.23
N THR A 167 7.05 22.40 59.42
CA THR A 167 5.97 21.42 59.66
C THR A 167 5.12 21.78 60.88
N GLY A 168 3.85 21.41 60.83
CA GLY A 168 2.91 21.53 61.95
C GLY A 168 1.60 20.81 61.62
N SER A 169 0.75 20.59 62.63
CA SER A 169 -0.46 19.79 62.46
C SER A 169 -1.58 20.52 61.70
N ALA A 170 -1.74 21.84 61.84
CA ALA A 170 -2.48 22.68 60.87
C ALA A 170 -1.98 24.13 60.90
N TRP A 171 -2.19 24.87 59.81
CA TRP A 171 -1.71 26.24 59.64
C TRP A 171 -2.81 27.18 59.14
N GLN A 172 -2.90 28.37 59.74
CA GLN A 172 -3.76 29.47 59.31
C GLN A 172 -2.92 30.74 59.15
N ILE A 173 -3.08 31.42 58.02
CA ILE A 173 -2.27 32.58 57.62
C ILE A 173 -3.21 33.77 57.40
N GLY A 174 -3.09 34.82 58.20
CA GLY A 174 -3.93 36.01 58.16
C GLY A 174 -5.33 35.75 58.70
N VAL A 175 -5.49 35.75 60.03
CA VAL A 175 -6.76 35.43 60.71
C VAL A 175 -7.25 36.58 61.58
N GLY A 176 -8.57 36.71 61.73
CA GLY A 176 -9.20 37.80 62.46
C GLY A 176 -9.35 39.06 61.61
N SER A 177 -10.31 39.93 61.93
CA SER A 177 -10.78 41.01 61.05
C SER A 177 -9.73 42.04 60.62
N THR A 178 -8.61 42.15 61.35
CA THR A 178 -7.47 43.04 61.05
C THR A 178 -6.15 42.28 60.85
N GLY A 179 -6.16 40.94 60.92
CA GLY A 179 -4.95 40.12 60.85
C GLY A 179 -4.40 40.04 59.42
N VAL A 180 -3.08 40.19 59.29
CA VAL A 180 -2.35 40.10 58.02
C VAL A 180 -1.22 39.09 58.16
N GLY A 181 -1.32 37.97 57.45
CA GLY A 181 -0.31 36.91 57.46
C GLY A 181 0.36 36.77 56.10
N THR A 182 1.69 36.73 56.05
CA THR A 182 2.44 36.53 54.80
C THR A 182 3.42 35.37 54.93
N VAL A 183 3.31 34.36 54.09
CA VAL A 183 4.31 33.30 53.94
C VAL A 183 5.02 33.46 52.60
N THR A 184 6.35 33.44 52.60
CA THR A 184 7.17 33.42 51.39
C THR A 184 8.07 32.19 51.41
N VAL A 185 7.93 31.31 50.43
CA VAL A 185 8.78 30.12 50.25
C VAL A 185 9.64 30.35 49.01
N THR A 186 10.96 30.42 49.17
CA THR A 186 11.93 30.48 48.05
C THR A 186 12.73 29.19 47.91
N GLY A 187 12.68 28.30 48.90
CA GLY A 187 13.31 26.98 48.88
C GLY A 187 12.83 26.10 50.04
N GLY A 188 13.28 24.84 50.06
CA GLY A 188 12.88 23.87 51.09
C GLY A 188 11.42 23.39 50.96
N THR A 189 10.85 22.97 52.09
CA THR A 189 9.48 22.45 52.15
C THR A 189 8.70 23.03 53.32
N PHE A 190 7.48 23.53 53.05
CA PHE A 190 6.49 23.93 54.04
C PHE A 190 5.35 22.91 54.01
N GLY A 191 5.45 21.87 54.84
CA GLY A 191 4.55 20.71 54.89
C GLY A 191 3.65 20.73 56.13
N PRO A 192 2.44 21.33 56.07
CA PRO A 192 1.41 21.13 57.08
C PRO A 192 0.84 19.72 56.96
N PHE A 193 0.71 18.98 58.07
CA PHE A 193 0.14 17.61 58.06
C PHE A 193 -1.40 17.59 57.96
N GLY A 194 -2.05 18.72 58.22
CA GLY A 194 -3.49 18.94 58.08
C GLY A 194 -3.77 20.19 57.26
N ALA A 195 -5.01 20.69 57.28
CA ALA A 195 -5.44 21.76 56.38
C ALA A 195 -4.57 23.04 56.44
N LEU A 196 -4.12 23.50 55.27
CA LEU A 196 -3.50 24.82 55.08
C LEU A 196 -4.56 25.87 54.79
N THR A 197 -4.74 26.84 55.66
CA THR A 197 -5.70 27.94 55.49
C THR A 197 -4.99 29.27 55.27
N VAL A 198 -5.41 30.03 54.27
CA VAL A 198 -4.87 31.36 53.93
C VAL A 198 -6.05 32.33 53.79
N GLY A 199 -6.09 33.37 54.62
CA GLY A 199 -7.21 34.31 54.71
C GLY A 199 -8.39 33.73 55.51
N GLY A 200 -8.50 34.14 56.77
CA GLY A 200 -9.58 33.77 57.67
C GLY A 200 -9.41 32.42 58.37
N SER A 201 -10.44 32.03 59.13
CA SER A 201 -10.45 30.80 59.93
C SER A 201 -11.82 30.11 59.85
N SER A 202 -11.87 28.82 60.18
CA SER A 202 -13.12 28.03 60.20
C SER A 202 -14.06 28.52 61.32
N GLY A 203 -14.94 29.47 60.99
CA GLY A 203 -15.93 30.06 61.89
C GLY A 203 -15.75 31.55 62.20
N GLY A 204 -14.66 32.19 61.74
CA GLY A 204 -14.38 33.61 61.98
C GLY A 204 -14.55 34.50 60.74
N SER A 205 -14.92 35.76 60.95
CA SER A 205 -15.00 36.78 59.89
C SER A 205 -13.70 37.58 59.75
N GLY A 206 -13.25 37.76 58.51
CA GLY A 206 -12.13 38.64 58.14
C GLY A 206 -10.72 38.08 58.33
N GLY A 207 -9.75 38.80 57.76
CA GLY A 207 -8.31 38.49 57.75
C GLY A 207 -7.74 38.35 56.34
N THR A 208 -6.50 38.80 56.14
CA THR A 208 -5.79 38.79 54.85
C THR A 208 -4.56 37.90 54.93
N GLY A 209 -4.58 36.78 54.21
CA GLY A 209 -3.45 35.87 54.08
C GLY A 209 -2.80 35.94 52.70
N THR A 210 -1.48 35.88 52.64
CA THR A 210 -0.67 35.83 51.41
C THR A 210 0.32 34.67 51.48
N LEU A 211 0.41 33.88 50.41
CA LEU A 211 1.37 32.78 50.23
C LEU A 211 2.13 32.93 48.90
N THR A 212 3.36 33.41 48.96
CA THR A 212 4.26 33.49 47.80
C THR A 212 5.14 32.25 47.76
N ILE A 213 5.12 31.51 46.64
CA ILE A 213 5.99 30.37 46.37
C ILE A 213 6.85 30.75 45.18
N ASN A 214 8.14 30.97 45.39
CA ASN A 214 9.14 31.32 44.37
C ASN A 214 10.29 30.30 44.36
N GLY A 215 9.92 29.02 44.31
CA GLY A 215 10.77 27.86 44.57
C GLY A 215 10.24 26.99 45.73
N GLY A 216 10.81 25.79 45.89
CA GLY A 216 10.43 24.86 46.97
C GLY A 216 9.05 24.21 46.82
N VAL A 217 8.57 23.62 47.91
CA VAL A 217 7.30 22.87 48.00
C VAL A 217 6.45 23.39 49.15
N VAL A 218 5.15 23.57 48.92
CA VAL A 218 4.13 23.76 49.96
C VAL A 218 3.13 22.61 49.90
N GLY A 219 2.95 21.93 51.03
CA GLY A 219 2.15 20.72 51.14
C GLY A 219 2.81 19.49 50.50
N ASP A 220 2.03 18.68 49.79
CA ASP A 220 2.50 17.45 49.16
C ASP A 220 3.40 17.73 47.93
N ASN A 221 4.37 16.84 47.68
CA ASN A 221 5.17 16.82 46.46
C ASN A 221 4.82 15.55 45.65
N PRO A 222 4.64 15.59 44.32
CA PRO A 222 4.48 14.40 43.48
C PRO A 222 5.59 13.35 43.60
N GLN A 223 6.75 13.67 44.20
CA GLN A 223 7.82 12.71 44.50
C GLN A 223 7.80 12.17 45.95
N THR A 224 7.11 12.83 46.89
CA THR A 224 7.05 12.45 48.32
C THR A 224 5.74 12.94 48.97
N PRO A 225 4.72 12.07 49.14
CA PRO A 225 3.46 12.44 49.79
C PRO A 225 3.63 12.64 51.31
N LEU A 226 3.02 13.70 51.84
CA LEU A 226 2.95 14.05 53.27
C LEU A 226 1.51 13.95 53.83
N ASN A 227 0.53 13.55 53.00
CA ASN A 227 -0.88 13.33 53.34
C ASN A 227 -1.63 14.60 53.79
N VAL A 228 -1.38 15.75 53.14
CA VAL A 228 -2.09 17.00 53.48
C VAL A 228 -3.59 16.90 53.18
N GLU A 229 -4.43 17.16 54.18
CA GLU A 229 -5.91 17.13 54.08
C GLU A 229 -6.51 18.11 53.04
N GLY A 230 -5.76 19.09 52.55
CA GLY A 230 -6.24 20.08 51.58
C GLY A 230 -5.74 21.50 51.87
N PHE A 231 -5.80 22.38 50.86
CA PHE A 231 -5.55 23.82 51.03
C PHE A 231 -6.85 24.62 50.89
N ARG A 232 -6.96 25.75 51.61
CA ARG A 232 -8.16 26.58 51.67
C ARG A 232 -7.79 28.07 51.64
N PHE A 233 -8.23 28.78 50.60
CA PHE A 233 -8.04 30.22 50.46
C PHE A 233 -9.37 30.97 50.67
N GLY A 234 -9.41 32.02 51.50
CA GLY A 234 -10.60 32.83 51.74
C GLY A 234 -11.74 32.05 52.43
N VAL A 235 -11.51 31.62 53.67
CA VAL A 235 -12.38 30.64 54.38
C VAL A 235 -13.60 31.26 55.07
N GLY A 236 -13.53 32.52 55.50
CA GLY A 236 -14.63 33.21 56.19
C GLY A 236 -15.18 34.40 55.40
N GLN A 237 -16.38 34.89 55.74
CA GLN A 237 -16.91 36.12 55.17
C GLN A 237 -15.92 37.29 55.41
N ASN A 238 -15.77 38.17 54.42
CA ASN A 238 -14.81 39.29 54.40
C ASN A 238 -13.33 38.91 54.57
N SER A 239 -12.97 37.62 54.51
CA SER A 239 -11.56 37.19 54.46
C SER A 239 -11.01 37.21 53.03
N SER A 240 -9.69 37.41 52.90
CA SER A 240 -8.99 37.39 51.62
C SER A 240 -7.74 36.50 51.69
N GLY A 241 -7.66 35.48 50.83
CA GLY A 241 -6.55 34.54 50.76
C GLY A 241 -5.89 34.54 49.40
N PHE A 242 -4.62 34.93 49.33
CA PHE A 242 -3.87 35.05 48.09
C PHE A 242 -2.72 34.04 48.04
N ALA A 243 -2.46 33.46 46.86
CA ALA A 243 -1.19 32.82 46.57
C ALA A 243 -0.65 33.16 45.18
N THR A 244 0.67 33.19 45.08
CA THR A 244 1.42 33.35 43.82
C THR A 244 2.47 32.26 43.74
N ILE A 245 2.49 31.49 42.65
CA ILE A 245 3.40 30.37 42.42
C ILE A 245 4.29 30.69 41.21
N THR A 246 5.59 30.61 41.42
CA THR A 246 6.66 30.74 40.44
C THR A 246 7.69 29.66 40.77
N ASN A 247 8.00 28.76 39.83
CA ASN A 247 9.05 27.74 39.92
C ASN A 247 8.99 26.78 41.14
N GLY A 248 7.89 26.77 41.91
CA GLY A 248 7.66 25.88 43.04
C GLY A 248 6.40 25.02 42.89
N THR A 249 6.04 24.30 43.94
CA THR A 249 4.86 23.40 43.96
C THR A 249 3.92 23.75 45.12
N LEU A 250 2.61 23.82 44.86
CA LEU A 250 1.56 23.75 45.87
C LEU A 250 0.76 22.45 45.71
N GLY A 251 0.95 21.49 46.61
CA GLY A 251 0.30 20.19 46.55
C GLY A 251 -0.60 19.90 47.75
N ALA A 252 -1.71 19.21 47.49
CA ALA A 252 -2.52 18.51 48.48
C ALA A 252 -2.73 17.06 48.03
N SER A 253 -3.08 16.17 48.96
CA SER A 253 -3.18 14.74 48.68
C SER A 253 -4.12 14.44 47.53
N ALA A 254 -3.68 13.57 46.62
CA ALA A 254 -4.48 13.07 45.51
C ALA A 254 -5.53 12.02 45.93
N THR A 255 -5.46 11.52 47.18
CA THR A 255 -6.28 10.41 47.71
C THR A 255 -7.08 10.78 48.96
N GLY A 256 -6.93 12.00 49.51
CA GLY A 256 -7.62 12.44 50.72
C GLY A 256 -9.06 12.92 50.48
N ASN A 257 -9.95 12.65 51.44
CA ASN A 257 -11.35 13.09 51.42
C ASN A 257 -11.57 14.61 51.66
N GLY A 258 -10.52 15.35 52.02
CA GLY A 258 -10.61 16.79 52.19
C GLY A 258 -10.47 17.53 50.87
N GLY A 259 -11.52 18.26 50.46
CA GLY A 259 -11.46 19.10 49.27
C GLY A 259 -10.50 20.28 49.44
N SER A 260 -9.79 20.62 48.38
CA SER A 260 -9.07 21.91 48.28
C SER A 260 -10.02 22.99 47.76
N PHE A 261 -10.00 24.15 48.41
CA PHE A 261 -10.92 25.25 48.13
C PHE A 261 -10.18 26.56 47.86
N ILE A 262 -10.58 27.27 46.81
CA ILE A 262 -10.18 28.65 46.56
C ILE A 262 -11.48 29.47 46.60
N GLY A 263 -11.64 30.33 47.60
CA GLY A 263 -12.87 31.06 47.91
C GLY A 263 -13.95 30.13 48.48
N LEU A 264 -13.89 29.85 49.79
CA LEU A 264 -14.85 28.96 50.50
C LEU A 264 -16.01 29.72 51.19
N ALA A 265 -15.79 30.99 51.53
CA ALA A 265 -16.85 31.93 51.91
C ALA A 265 -16.40 33.40 51.75
N GLY A 266 -15.09 33.65 51.72
CA GLY A 266 -14.47 34.93 51.36
C GLY A 266 -13.86 34.90 49.95
N THR A 267 -12.90 35.78 49.73
CA THR A 267 -12.17 35.90 48.46
C THR A 267 -10.90 35.05 48.50
N GLY A 268 -10.79 34.02 47.68
CA GLY A 268 -9.57 33.26 47.44
C GLY A 268 -9.03 33.53 46.04
N SER A 269 -7.72 33.71 45.88
CA SER A 269 -7.09 33.87 44.57
C SER A 269 -5.72 33.20 44.53
N VAL A 270 -5.48 32.35 43.53
CA VAL A 270 -4.20 31.68 43.31
C VAL A 270 -3.71 31.96 41.88
N GLY A 271 -2.51 32.51 41.74
CA GLY A 271 -1.85 32.77 40.45
C GLY A 271 -0.66 31.84 40.23
N LEU A 272 -0.62 31.15 39.09
CA LEU A 272 0.52 30.37 38.61
C LEU A 272 1.23 31.18 37.52
N ASN A 273 2.35 31.80 37.88
CA ASN A 273 3.28 32.43 36.95
C ASN A 273 4.20 31.38 36.32
N SER A 274 4.57 30.34 37.08
CA SER A 274 5.20 29.09 36.63
C SER A 274 5.14 28.05 37.76
N GLY A 275 5.63 26.82 37.53
CA GLY A 275 5.61 25.75 38.55
C GLY A 275 4.32 24.92 38.53
N TYR A 276 3.94 24.34 39.67
CA TYR A 276 2.90 23.31 39.76
C TYR A 276 1.86 23.55 40.86
N LEU A 277 0.61 23.20 40.58
CA LEU A 277 -0.46 23.04 41.57
C LEU A 277 -1.09 21.65 41.45
N GLN A 278 -1.30 20.95 42.56
CA GLN A 278 -1.93 19.63 42.60
C GLN A 278 -2.95 19.52 43.74
N ALA A 279 -4.12 18.94 43.47
CA ALA A 279 -5.12 18.60 44.49
C ALA A 279 -5.99 17.42 44.05
N GLY A 280 -6.43 16.54 44.97
CA GLY A 280 -7.40 15.48 44.65
C GLY A 280 -8.70 16.04 44.04
N HIS A 281 -9.43 16.86 44.79
CA HIS A 281 -10.56 17.66 44.30
C HIS A 281 -10.28 19.15 44.52
N LEU A 282 -10.50 19.97 43.49
CA LEU A 282 -10.33 21.42 43.55
C LEU A 282 -11.65 22.15 43.29
N THR A 283 -12.09 22.97 44.23
CA THR A 283 -13.28 23.82 44.10
C THR A 283 -12.90 25.30 44.09
N LEU A 284 -13.30 26.02 43.04
CA LEU A 284 -13.21 27.48 42.94
C LEU A 284 -14.59 28.07 43.22
N GLY A 285 -14.75 28.90 44.24
CA GLY A 285 -16.02 29.56 44.55
C GLY A 285 -17.06 28.61 45.16
N SER A 286 -17.04 28.48 46.48
CA SER A 286 -18.02 27.74 47.29
C SER A 286 -18.54 28.63 48.41
N GLY A 287 -19.72 28.32 48.94
CA GLY A 287 -20.48 29.23 49.80
C GLY A 287 -21.12 30.37 49.00
N SER A 288 -22.30 30.85 49.41
CA SER A 288 -23.06 31.87 48.66
C SER A 288 -22.32 33.20 48.47
N THR A 289 -21.38 33.53 49.38
CA THR A 289 -20.54 34.74 49.30
C THR A 289 -19.13 34.48 48.75
N GLY A 290 -18.73 33.22 48.57
CA GLY A 290 -17.36 32.87 48.22
C GLY A 290 -17.00 33.26 46.79
N ARG A 291 -15.78 33.78 46.63
CA ARG A 291 -15.20 34.24 45.35
C ARG A 291 -13.86 33.57 45.16
N GLY A 292 -13.76 32.62 44.23
CA GLY A 292 -12.56 31.83 44.01
C GLY A 292 -11.94 32.06 42.64
N THR A 293 -10.69 32.51 42.57
CA THR A 293 -9.97 32.73 41.31
C THR A 293 -8.74 31.84 41.21
N LEU A 294 -8.59 31.12 40.10
CA LEU A 294 -7.34 30.48 39.68
C LEU A 294 -6.89 31.10 38.37
N SER A 295 -5.66 31.64 38.32
CA SER A 295 -5.07 32.19 37.10
C SER A 295 -3.82 31.40 36.75
N ILE A 296 -3.68 30.96 35.50
CA ILE A 296 -2.53 30.22 34.99
C ILE A 296 -1.94 31.01 33.81
N ALA A 297 -0.81 31.68 34.07
CA ALA A 297 -0.01 32.37 33.07
C ALA A 297 1.09 31.47 32.50
N SER A 298 1.70 30.62 33.32
CA SER A 298 2.48 29.46 32.87
C SER A 298 2.54 28.37 33.96
N GLY A 299 3.22 27.26 33.70
CA GLY A 299 3.24 26.09 34.59
C GLY A 299 2.05 25.17 34.38
N SER A 300 1.73 24.32 35.37
CA SER A 300 0.59 23.40 35.25
C SER A 300 -0.16 23.16 36.57
N ALA A 301 -1.48 23.19 36.51
CA ALA A 301 -2.37 22.77 37.58
C ALA A 301 -3.01 21.41 37.24
N SER A 302 -3.19 20.53 38.22
CA SER A 302 -3.76 19.19 38.03
C SER A 302 -4.70 18.78 39.16
N THR A 303 -5.84 18.17 38.81
CA THR A 303 -6.80 17.62 39.77
C THR A 303 -7.59 16.43 39.19
N ASN A 304 -8.31 15.67 40.03
CA ASN A 304 -9.25 14.67 39.52
C ASN A 304 -10.58 15.35 39.17
N ILE A 305 -11.17 16.07 40.13
CA ILE A 305 -12.43 16.80 39.94
C ILE A 305 -12.18 18.30 40.09
N LEU A 306 -12.43 19.04 39.02
CA LEU A 306 -12.43 20.50 39.02
C LEU A 306 -13.86 21.03 39.07
N THR A 307 -14.24 21.67 40.17
CA THR A 307 -15.52 22.38 40.31
C THR A 307 -15.28 23.87 40.30
N ILE A 308 -16.00 24.62 39.46
CA ILE A 308 -15.85 26.06 39.29
C ILE A 308 -17.24 26.68 39.45
N GLY A 309 -17.43 27.53 40.46
CA GLY A 309 -18.76 27.96 40.87
C GLY A 309 -19.54 26.78 41.43
N GLY A 310 -19.14 26.29 42.62
CA GLY A 310 -19.87 25.26 43.35
C GLY A 310 -21.22 25.80 43.80
N THR A 311 -21.25 26.50 44.93
CA THR A 311 -22.41 27.29 45.42
C THR A 311 -22.15 28.80 45.42
N GLY A 312 -20.92 29.23 45.08
CA GLY A 312 -20.49 30.63 44.98
C GLY A 312 -19.96 30.98 43.60
N ASN A 313 -19.10 32.00 43.53
CA ASN A 313 -18.53 32.52 42.29
C ASN A 313 -17.10 31.97 42.06
N GLY A 314 -16.90 31.14 41.04
CA GLY A 314 -15.60 30.59 40.66
C GLY A 314 -15.13 31.11 39.31
N THR A 315 -13.84 31.42 39.19
CA THR A 315 -13.19 31.90 37.97
C THR A 315 -11.90 31.14 37.71
N LEU A 316 -11.73 30.57 36.52
CA LEU A 316 -10.46 30.03 36.02
C LEU A 316 -10.03 30.79 34.76
N THR A 317 -8.83 31.36 34.78
CA THR A 317 -8.22 32.03 33.63
C THR A 317 -6.96 31.30 33.22
N ILE A 318 -6.82 30.94 31.95
CA ILE A 318 -5.66 30.26 31.39
C ILE A 318 -5.10 31.11 30.23
N THR A 319 -4.12 31.95 30.53
CA THR A 319 -3.36 32.76 29.54
C THR A 319 -2.05 32.08 29.11
N GLY A 320 -1.72 30.94 29.69
CA GLY A 320 -0.64 30.06 29.25
C GLY A 320 -0.59 28.81 30.11
N GLY A 321 0.44 27.98 29.95
CA GLY A 321 0.57 26.73 30.70
C GLY A 321 -0.58 25.74 30.45
N ALA A 322 -0.86 24.87 31.43
CA ALA A 322 -1.89 23.85 31.30
C ALA A 322 -2.67 23.54 32.59
N MET A 323 -4.01 23.56 32.51
CA MET A 323 -4.89 22.90 33.49
C MET A 323 -5.15 21.45 33.07
N LYS A 324 -5.14 20.52 34.02
CA LYS A 324 -5.50 19.11 33.82
C LYS A 324 -6.56 18.69 34.84
N SER A 325 -7.61 18.04 34.38
CA SER A 325 -8.68 17.51 35.23
C SER A 325 -9.17 16.18 34.66
N ALA A 326 -9.52 15.19 35.49
CA ALA A 326 -10.24 14.02 34.98
C ALA A 326 -11.68 14.41 34.57
N ASN A 327 -12.34 15.24 35.38
CA ASN A 327 -13.66 15.82 35.13
C ASN A 327 -13.71 17.32 35.48
N GLY A 328 -14.52 18.09 34.75
CA GLY A 328 -14.72 19.53 34.95
C GLY A 328 -16.20 19.93 35.03
N PHE A 329 -16.58 20.70 36.04
CA PHE A 329 -17.96 21.14 36.28
C PHE A 329 -18.02 22.65 36.55
N LEU A 330 -18.75 23.40 35.73
CA LEU A 330 -18.93 24.86 35.86
C LEU A 330 -20.38 25.16 36.26
N GLY A 331 -20.58 25.89 37.35
CA GLY A 331 -21.90 26.33 37.81
C GLY A 331 -22.81 25.17 38.21
N GLN A 332 -22.30 24.22 39.01
CA GLN A 332 -23.00 22.95 39.22
C GLN A 332 -24.26 23.09 40.11
N ALA A 333 -24.18 23.81 41.24
CA ALA A 333 -25.31 23.95 42.18
C ALA A 333 -26.17 25.19 41.87
N SER A 334 -27.39 25.24 42.41
CA SER A 334 -28.46 26.20 42.08
C SER A 334 -28.15 27.70 42.26
N SER A 335 -27.06 28.05 42.94
CA SER A 335 -26.56 29.43 43.09
C SER A 335 -25.11 29.63 42.61
N GLY A 336 -24.47 28.57 42.10
CA GLY A 336 -23.08 28.61 41.65
C GLY A 336 -22.95 29.34 40.32
N THR A 337 -21.96 30.23 40.22
CA THR A 337 -21.55 30.85 38.95
C THR A 337 -20.11 30.47 38.65
N GLY A 338 -19.89 29.69 37.60
CA GLY A 338 -18.57 29.18 37.23
C GLY A 338 -18.10 29.70 35.87
N THR A 339 -17.07 30.54 35.85
CA THR A 339 -16.53 31.17 34.63
C THR A 339 -15.15 30.63 34.30
N VAL A 340 -14.91 30.27 33.04
CA VAL A 340 -13.63 29.81 32.53
C VAL A 340 -13.27 30.55 31.25
N THR A 341 -12.04 31.06 31.19
CA THR A 341 -11.48 31.69 29.98
C THR A 341 -10.14 31.04 29.65
N VAL A 342 -10.04 30.44 28.46
CA VAL A 342 -8.82 29.82 27.94
C VAL A 342 -8.35 30.61 26.71
N SER A 343 -7.23 31.32 26.81
CA SER A 343 -6.76 32.22 25.76
C SER A 343 -5.49 31.75 25.04
N SER A 344 -4.43 31.37 25.75
CA SER A 344 -3.16 30.96 25.10
C SER A 344 -2.45 29.81 25.84
N GLY A 345 -3.19 29.13 26.72
CA GLY A 345 -2.79 27.88 27.34
C GLY A 345 -3.80 26.77 27.06
N THR A 346 -3.61 25.64 27.72
CA THR A 346 -4.39 24.42 27.48
C THR A 346 -5.24 24.04 28.68
N TRP A 347 -6.45 23.51 28.46
CA TRP A 347 -7.19 22.74 29.45
C TRP A 347 -7.49 21.33 28.94
N LEU A 348 -7.00 20.32 29.66
CA LEU A 348 -7.23 18.91 29.34
C LEU A 348 -8.21 18.30 30.34
N VAL A 349 -9.34 17.85 29.83
CA VAL A 349 -10.34 17.05 30.56
C VAL A 349 -10.16 15.58 30.15
N ASN A 350 -9.21 14.92 30.81
CA ASN A 350 -8.69 13.60 30.47
C ASN A 350 -8.15 12.88 31.71
N GLY A 351 -8.49 11.60 31.89
CA GLY A 351 -7.95 10.77 32.95
C GLY A 351 -8.47 9.33 32.94
N ASN A 352 -7.62 8.40 33.38
CA ASN A 352 -8.02 7.08 33.85
C ASN A 352 -8.26 7.21 35.36
N GLY A 353 -9.46 6.91 35.85
CA GLY A 353 -9.77 6.97 37.28
C GLY A 353 -10.18 5.62 37.86
N VAL A 354 -9.87 5.46 39.15
CA VAL A 354 -10.51 4.48 40.03
C VAL A 354 -11.86 5.03 40.50
N GLY A 355 -12.87 4.18 40.71
CA GLY A 355 -14.10 4.56 41.44
C GLY A 355 -15.43 4.64 40.67
N GLY A 356 -15.51 4.20 39.41
CA GLY A 356 -16.79 3.91 38.74
C GLY A 356 -17.57 5.09 38.13
N GLU A 357 -17.07 6.32 38.23
CA GLU A 357 -17.62 7.49 37.51
C GLU A 357 -17.25 7.49 36.02
N ILE A 358 -18.05 8.19 35.19
CA ILE A 358 -17.68 8.43 33.78
C ILE A 358 -16.59 9.51 33.73
N PHE A 359 -15.41 9.16 33.22
CA PHE A 359 -14.25 10.06 33.12
C PHE A 359 -14.22 10.86 31.83
N GLY A 360 -13.49 11.98 31.84
CA GLY A 360 -13.32 12.84 30.68
C GLY A 360 -14.52 13.77 30.41
N VAL A 361 -15.34 14.04 31.42
CA VAL A 361 -16.59 14.80 31.30
C VAL A 361 -16.36 16.26 31.63
N LEU A 362 -16.80 17.15 30.73
CA LEU A 362 -16.88 18.59 30.94
C LEU A 362 -18.33 19.05 30.86
N ARG A 363 -18.87 19.63 31.94
CA ARG A 363 -20.22 20.21 31.98
C ARG A 363 -20.17 21.71 32.25
N VAL A 364 -20.91 22.48 31.45
CA VAL A 364 -21.04 23.93 31.55
C VAL A 364 -22.48 24.28 31.88
N GLY A 365 -22.76 24.74 33.10
CA GLY A 365 -24.12 24.92 33.61
C GLY A 365 -24.66 23.62 34.23
N GLY A 366 -25.13 23.70 35.46
CA GLY A 366 -25.60 22.55 36.25
C GLY A 366 -27.06 22.18 35.99
N THR A 367 -27.42 20.93 36.30
CA THR A 367 -28.80 20.43 36.22
C THR A 367 -29.73 21.01 37.29
N SER A 368 -29.19 21.66 38.32
CA SER A 368 -29.94 22.33 39.40
C SER A 368 -30.05 23.86 39.24
N GLY A 369 -29.74 24.42 38.05
CA GLY A 369 -29.96 25.84 37.74
C GLY A 369 -28.76 26.79 37.95
N GLY A 370 -27.58 26.26 38.26
CA GLY A 370 -26.35 27.07 38.34
C GLY A 370 -25.83 27.52 36.98
N THR A 371 -25.16 28.67 36.94
CA THR A 371 -24.69 29.33 35.71
C THR A 371 -23.24 28.93 35.41
N GLY A 372 -23.00 28.34 34.25
CA GLY A 372 -21.65 28.02 33.79
C GLY A 372 -21.28 28.81 32.55
N SER A 373 -20.05 29.30 32.45
CA SER A 373 -19.55 30.02 31.28
C SER A 373 -18.17 29.52 30.89
N LEU A 374 -18.00 29.04 29.66
CA LEU A 374 -16.70 28.65 29.10
C LEU A 374 -16.43 29.43 27.82
N THR A 375 -15.36 30.23 27.84
CA THR A 375 -14.85 30.99 26.70
C THR A 375 -13.49 30.44 26.27
N ILE A 376 -13.33 30.17 24.97
CA ILE A 376 -12.05 29.77 24.36
C ILE A 376 -11.69 30.83 23.32
N ASN A 377 -10.57 31.53 23.51
CA ASN A 377 -10.08 32.62 22.66
C ASN A 377 -8.88 32.19 21.80
N SER A 378 -8.38 33.11 20.96
CA SER A 378 -7.26 32.90 20.04
C SER A 378 -5.98 32.38 20.71
N GLY A 379 -5.63 31.12 20.40
CA GLY A 379 -4.50 30.37 21.00
C GLY A 379 -4.93 29.37 22.08
N GLY A 380 -6.20 29.36 22.49
CA GLY A 380 -6.71 28.56 23.59
C GLY A 380 -7.09 27.16 23.14
N TYR A 381 -6.63 26.14 23.87
CA TYR A 381 -6.84 24.74 23.50
C TYR A 381 -7.55 23.98 24.62
N VAL A 382 -8.81 23.57 24.39
CA VAL A 382 -9.56 22.72 25.33
C VAL A 382 -9.72 21.33 24.73
N VAL A 383 -9.37 20.28 25.46
CA VAL A 383 -9.56 18.88 25.06
C VAL A 383 -10.50 18.20 26.03
N VAL A 384 -11.58 17.61 25.52
CA VAL A 384 -12.52 16.78 26.28
C VAL A 384 -12.45 15.36 25.73
N SER A 385 -11.88 14.45 26.51
CA SER A 385 -11.62 13.06 26.08
C SER A 385 -12.91 12.23 25.93
N SER A 386 -13.96 12.59 26.67
CA SER A 386 -15.28 11.99 26.62
C SER A 386 -16.33 13.08 26.36
N THR A 387 -17.31 13.26 27.24
CA THR A 387 -18.53 14.05 27.00
C THR A 387 -18.37 15.53 27.34
N PHE A 388 -18.77 16.40 26.40
CA PHE A 388 -18.91 17.85 26.62
C PHE A 388 -20.38 18.26 26.53
N THR A 389 -20.92 18.86 27.59
CA THR A 389 -22.34 19.28 27.64
C THR A 389 -22.53 20.70 28.15
N THR A 390 -23.44 21.44 27.55
CA THR A 390 -24.00 22.69 28.07
C THR A 390 -25.38 22.42 28.69
N GLY A 391 -25.56 22.77 29.97
CA GLY A 391 -26.87 22.80 30.62
C GLY A 391 -27.70 24.01 30.20
N SER A 392 -28.95 24.12 30.68
CA SER A 392 -29.86 25.23 30.31
C SER A 392 -29.30 26.62 30.63
N ASN A 393 -28.48 26.73 31.68
CA ASN A 393 -27.84 27.96 32.13
C ASN A 393 -26.34 27.96 31.81
N GLY A 394 -25.93 27.15 30.82
CA GLY A 394 -24.56 27.03 30.33
C GLY A 394 -24.32 27.88 29.09
N THR A 395 -23.43 28.86 29.16
CA THR A 395 -22.96 29.62 27.99
C THR A 395 -21.61 29.09 27.52
N PHE A 396 -21.48 28.78 26.23
CA PHE A 396 -20.21 28.41 25.62
C PHE A 396 -19.87 29.33 24.45
N ALA A 397 -18.64 29.82 24.40
CA ALA A 397 -18.12 30.66 23.33
C ALA A 397 -16.78 30.12 22.83
N LEU A 398 -16.77 29.62 21.59
CA LEU A 398 -15.56 29.24 20.86
C LEU A 398 -15.23 30.35 19.86
N ASN A 399 -14.40 31.30 20.28
CA ASN A 399 -14.06 32.51 19.53
C ASN A 399 -12.96 32.22 18.48
N PRO A 400 -12.77 33.11 17.48
CA PRO A 400 -11.77 32.94 16.44
C PRO A 400 -10.36 32.64 17.00
N GLY A 401 -9.70 31.65 16.39
CA GLY A 401 -8.38 31.15 16.80
C GLY A 401 -8.38 30.26 18.05
N GLY A 402 -9.49 30.14 18.78
CA GLY A 402 -9.64 29.16 19.85
C GLY A 402 -9.92 27.77 19.28
N THR A 403 -9.70 26.71 20.06
CA THR A 403 -9.97 25.32 19.62
C THR A 403 -10.58 24.47 20.74
N LEU A 404 -11.64 23.75 20.41
CA LEU A 404 -12.21 22.68 21.23
C LEU A 404 -12.00 21.33 20.51
N GLN A 405 -11.25 20.41 21.14
CA GLN A 405 -11.16 19.02 20.70
C GLN A 405 -12.06 18.11 21.53
N ILE A 406 -12.90 17.33 20.85
CA ILE A 406 -13.69 16.22 21.41
C ILE A 406 -13.04 14.89 21.02
N GLY A 407 -12.84 14.02 22.00
CA GLY A 407 -12.14 12.74 21.84
C GLY A 407 -10.63 12.87 21.65
N GLY A 408 -10.00 11.76 21.30
CA GLY A 408 -8.56 11.69 21.00
C GLY A 408 -7.70 11.28 22.19
N GLN A 409 -7.69 9.99 22.50
CA GLN A 409 -6.49 9.39 23.10
C GLN A 409 -5.42 9.27 22.01
N SER A 410 -4.51 10.24 21.96
CA SER A 410 -3.24 10.17 21.24
C SER A 410 -2.25 11.08 21.94
N GLY A 411 -1.37 10.48 22.74
CA GLY A 411 -0.37 11.24 23.51
C GLY A 411 -0.10 10.61 24.87
N VAL A 412 0.95 9.78 24.90
CA VAL A 412 1.64 9.36 26.13
C VAL A 412 1.94 10.59 26.98
N TYR A 413 1.45 10.63 28.23
CA TYR A 413 2.07 11.48 29.23
C TYR A 413 3.38 10.83 29.67
N THR A 414 4.49 11.31 29.13
CA THR A 414 5.81 11.14 29.72
C THR A 414 5.89 11.95 31.00
N SER A 415 5.15 11.53 32.02
CA SER A 415 5.56 11.82 33.38
C SER A 415 6.91 11.12 33.58
N SER A 416 7.91 11.88 34.00
CA SER A 416 8.98 11.28 34.79
C SER A 416 8.34 10.44 35.90
N THR A 417 8.90 9.24 36.13
CA THR A 417 8.52 8.30 37.21
C THR A 417 7.05 7.85 37.26
N ALA A 418 6.60 7.10 36.24
CA ALA A 418 5.40 6.26 36.35
C ALA A 418 5.59 4.87 35.70
N THR A 419 6.21 3.94 36.43
CA THR A 419 6.24 2.52 36.06
C THR A 419 4.92 1.85 36.45
N GLY A 420 3.99 1.74 35.48
CA GLY A 420 2.72 1.04 35.64
C GLY A 420 2.35 0.32 34.35
N THR A 421 2.18 -1.00 34.42
CA THR A 421 1.94 -1.87 33.25
C THR A 421 0.60 -1.58 32.57
N ALA A 422 0.61 -1.60 31.24
CA ALA A 422 -0.58 -1.38 30.43
C ALA A 422 -1.65 -2.46 30.64
N SER A 423 -2.86 -2.06 31.05
CA SER A 423 -4.08 -2.83 30.84
C SER A 423 -5.33 -1.94 30.89
N SER A 424 -6.16 -2.05 29.84
CA SER A 424 -7.61 -1.82 29.82
C SER A 424 -8.23 -0.57 30.50
N VAL A 425 -8.19 0.59 29.81
CA VAL A 425 -9.25 1.62 29.88
C VAL A 425 -9.30 2.35 28.52
N GLY A 426 -10.40 2.45 27.78
CA GLY A 426 -11.72 1.81 27.85
C GLY A 426 -12.48 2.14 26.56
N SER A 427 -13.40 1.28 26.12
CA SER A 427 -14.21 1.47 24.90
C SER A 427 -15.28 2.54 25.12
N GLY A 428 -14.86 3.81 25.17
CA GLY A 428 -15.73 4.94 25.51
C GLY A 428 -16.87 5.14 24.51
N THR A 429 -18.08 4.70 24.91
CA THR A 429 -19.32 5.11 24.26
C THR A 429 -19.47 6.62 24.36
N MET A 430 -19.23 7.31 23.25
CA MET A 430 -19.51 8.71 22.97
C MET A 430 -19.04 9.78 23.99
N GLY A 431 -18.20 10.68 23.48
CA GLY A 431 -18.35 12.08 23.82
C GLY A 431 -19.62 12.65 23.17
N VAL A 432 -20.76 12.62 23.87
CA VAL A 432 -21.98 13.28 23.38
C VAL A 432 -21.80 14.78 23.56
N LEU A 433 -21.38 15.49 22.51
CA LEU A 433 -21.74 16.90 22.40
C LEU A 433 -23.27 16.94 22.29
N ALA A 434 -23.95 17.45 23.32
CA ALA A 434 -25.40 17.48 23.41
C ALA A 434 -25.92 18.89 23.14
N GLY A 435 -26.96 19.00 22.31
CA GLY A 435 -27.55 20.28 21.90
C GLY A 435 -26.86 20.92 20.69
N ASN A 436 -27.34 22.10 20.31
CA ASN A 436 -26.83 22.87 19.17
C ASN A 436 -25.59 23.68 19.56
N LEU A 437 -24.67 23.90 18.63
CA LEU A 437 -23.40 24.59 18.87
C LEU A 437 -23.13 25.67 17.81
N SER A 438 -23.02 26.92 18.25
CA SER A 438 -22.49 28.03 17.44
C SER A 438 -21.02 28.27 17.78
N PHE A 439 -20.16 28.37 16.78
CA PHE A 439 -18.71 28.54 16.96
C PHE A 439 -18.05 29.37 15.86
N ALA A 440 -16.96 30.05 16.21
CA ALA A 440 -16.15 30.89 15.32
C ALA A 440 -14.65 30.51 15.33
N GLY A 441 -14.21 29.70 16.30
CA GLY A 441 -12.90 29.02 16.31
C GLY A 441 -12.96 27.62 15.67
N THR A 442 -12.06 26.73 16.08
CA THR A 442 -11.93 25.38 15.51
C THR A 442 -12.60 24.31 16.37
N LEU A 443 -13.59 23.60 15.82
CA LEU A 443 -14.19 22.42 16.45
C LEU A 443 -13.55 21.15 15.88
N LYS A 444 -12.89 20.36 16.73
CA LYS A 444 -12.09 19.20 16.31
C LYS A 444 -12.64 17.90 16.91
N PHE A 445 -12.93 16.91 16.07
CA PHE A 445 -13.30 15.56 16.50
C PHE A 445 -12.14 14.60 16.23
N ALA A 446 -11.58 13.98 17.27
CA ALA A 446 -10.32 13.21 17.19
C ALA A 446 -10.49 11.72 17.51
N GLN A 447 -11.43 11.05 16.84
CA GLN A 447 -11.83 9.68 17.21
C GLN A 447 -10.86 8.62 16.71
N ASN A 448 -10.21 7.89 17.61
CA ASN A 448 -9.25 6.83 17.29
C ASN A 448 -9.84 5.43 17.47
N ASN A 449 -9.58 4.56 16.50
CA ASN A 449 -9.81 3.12 16.62
C ASN A 449 -8.70 2.49 17.48
N THR A 450 -9.08 1.75 18.53
CA THR A 450 -8.16 1.01 19.43
C THR A 450 -8.29 -0.52 19.33
N SER A 451 -9.16 -1.06 18.47
CA SER A 451 -9.51 -2.49 18.46
C SER A 451 -9.74 -3.10 17.06
N GLY A 452 -9.41 -2.40 15.98
CA GLY A 452 -9.59 -2.88 14.59
C GLY A 452 -11.00 -2.63 14.04
N THR A 453 -12.05 -2.78 14.83
CA THR A 453 -13.41 -2.34 14.48
C THR A 453 -13.50 -0.82 14.40
N LEU A 454 -14.11 -0.26 13.35
CA LEU A 454 -14.33 1.19 13.22
C LEU A 454 -15.24 1.69 14.37
N ALA A 455 -14.65 2.40 15.33
CA ALA A 455 -15.41 3.19 16.29
C ALA A 455 -16.23 4.24 15.52
N SER A 456 -17.55 4.13 15.60
CA SER A 456 -18.50 5.06 15.01
C SER A 456 -19.18 5.89 16.09
N SER A 457 -19.37 7.18 15.85
CA SER A 457 -20.24 8.02 16.67
C SER A 457 -21.08 8.94 15.80
N THR A 458 -22.16 9.45 16.38
CA THR A 458 -23.09 10.37 15.70
C THR A 458 -23.23 11.64 16.51
N TYR A 459 -23.00 12.79 15.90
CA TYR A 459 -23.37 14.08 16.48
C TYR A 459 -24.67 14.57 15.82
N ALA A 460 -25.69 14.79 16.65
CA ALA A 460 -27.06 15.10 16.23
C ALA A 460 -27.47 16.56 16.41
N GLY A 461 -26.68 17.37 17.11
CA GLY A 461 -26.93 18.81 17.25
C GLY A 461 -26.63 19.57 15.95
N ASN A 462 -27.23 20.74 15.78
CA ASN A 462 -26.91 21.62 14.66
C ASN A 462 -25.62 22.40 14.97
N LEU A 463 -24.69 22.43 14.01
CA LEU A 463 -23.48 23.26 13.99
C LEU A 463 -23.74 24.56 13.22
N SER A 464 -23.41 25.70 13.78
CA SER A 464 -23.54 27.03 13.15
C SER A 464 -22.38 27.97 13.48
N GLY A 465 -22.33 29.13 12.82
CA GLY A 465 -21.26 30.12 12.98
C GLY A 465 -20.20 30.06 11.87
N SER A 466 -19.10 30.78 12.05
CA SER A 466 -18.05 30.96 11.03
C SER A 466 -16.81 30.08 11.23
N GLY A 467 -16.82 29.19 12.22
CA GLY A 467 -15.66 28.39 12.61
C GLY A 467 -15.38 27.18 11.71
N ASP A 468 -14.17 26.64 11.83
CA ASP A 468 -13.70 25.48 11.06
C ASP A 468 -13.99 24.16 11.80
N LEU A 469 -14.38 23.13 11.04
CA LEU A 469 -14.53 21.76 11.51
C LEU A 469 -13.28 20.93 11.16
N VAL A 470 -12.74 20.17 12.10
CA VAL A 470 -11.61 19.25 11.86
C VAL A 470 -11.96 17.83 12.29
N LYS A 471 -12.06 16.90 11.33
CA LYS A 471 -12.15 15.46 11.61
C LYS A 471 -10.76 14.83 11.53
N THR A 472 -10.28 14.33 12.66
CA THR A 472 -9.06 13.53 12.76
C THR A 472 -9.32 12.20 13.47
N GLY A 473 -8.28 11.38 13.61
CA GLY A 473 -8.35 10.03 14.13
C GLY A 473 -9.04 9.03 13.18
N THR A 474 -8.76 7.74 13.36
CA THR A 474 -9.11 6.68 12.41
C THR A 474 -10.58 6.24 12.39
N GLY A 475 -11.42 6.69 13.33
CA GLY A 475 -12.84 6.31 13.44
C GLY A 475 -13.77 7.03 12.46
N LEU A 476 -15.04 6.62 12.47
CA LEU A 476 -16.15 7.20 11.71
C LEU A 476 -16.90 8.25 12.56
N LEU A 477 -17.10 9.46 12.02
CA LEU A 477 -18.00 10.46 12.59
C LEU A 477 -19.20 10.64 11.67
N THR A 478 -20.41 10.47 12.18
CA THR A 478 -21.65 10.83 11.47
C THR A 478 -22.14 12.19 11.97
N LEU A 479 -22.40 13.12 11.04
CA LEU A 479 -23.08 14.38 11.38
C LEU A 479 -24.53 14.30 10.90
N SER A 480 -25.48 14.18 11.84
CA SER A 480 -26.91 14.03 11.53
C SER A 480 -27.74 15.28 11.83
N GLY A 481 -27.17 16.30 12.47
CA GLY A 481 -27.77 17.63 12.58
C GLY A 481 -27.88 18.34 11.22
N SER A 482 -28.76 19.34 11.13
CA SER A 482 -28.84 20.23 9.98
C SER A 482 -27.89 21.41 10.19
N ASN A 483 -26.69 21.29 9.65
CA ASN A 483 -25.60 22.21 9.94
C ASN A 483 -25.60 23.41 8.98
N SER A 484 -25.24 24.58 9.51
CA SER A 484 -25.23 25.87 8.81
C SER A 484 -23.98 26.70 9.13
N TYR A 485 -22.90 26.05 9.55
CA TYR A 485 -21.60 26.72 9.71
C TYR A 485 -21.01 27.04 8.33
N THR A 486 -20.24 28.12 8.23
CA THR A 486 -19.71 28.62 6.95
C THR A 486 -18.21 28.42 6.75
N GLY A 487 -17.47 28.07 7.81
CA GLY A 487 -16.05 27.76 7.77
C GLY A 487 -15.72 26.43 7.07
N GLY A 488 -14.43 26.15 6.93
CA GLY A 488 -13.93 24.96 6.24
C GLY A 488 -14.16 23.66 7.01
N THR A 489 -14.03 22.53 6.32
CA THR A 489 -14.00 21.19 6.94
C THR A 489 -12.74 20.46 6.53
N THR A 490 -11.84 20.20 7.48
CA THR A 490 -10.57 19.48 7.25
C THR A 490 -10.68 18.03 7.71
N LEU A 491 -10.35 17.10 6.82
CA LEU A 491 -10.40 15.66 7.01
C LEU A 491 -8.96 15.11 7.09
N THR A 492 -8.43 14.99 8.31
CA THR A 492 -7.06 14.49 8.58
C THR A 492 -7.01 12.99 8.89
N GLY A 493 -8.16 12.33 9.12
CA GLY A 493 -8.18 10.89 9.35
C GLY A 493 -9.58 10.28 9.47
N GLY A 494 -9.66 8.98 9.23
CA GLY A 494 -10.91 8.22 9.31
C GLY A 494 -11.91 8.63 8.25
N LEU A 495 -13.21 8.55 8.57
CA LEU A 495 -14.30 8.96 7.68
C LEU A 495 -15.27 9.94 8.37
N LEU A 496 -15.88 10.81 7.58
CA LEU A 496 -16.98 11.70 7.95
C LEU A 496 -18.24 11.31 7.17
N ALA A 497 -19.21 10.68 7.81
CA ALA A 497 -20.50 10.32 7.23
C ALA A 497 -21.48 11.51 7.22
N LEU A 498 -22.06 11.74 6.04
CA LEU A 498 -23.09 12.74 5.79
C LEU A 498 -24.47 12.23 6.26
N GLY A 499 -24.79 12.39 7.54
CA GLY A 499 -26.01 11.86 8.16
C GLY A 499 -27.30 12.67 7.89
N SER A 500 -27.18 13.84 7.24
CA SER A 500 -28.30 14.71 6.83
C SER A 500 -27.94 15.46 5.54
N ALA A 501 -28.95 16.01 4.85
CA ALA A 501 -28.76 16.81 3.63
C ALA A 501 -27.81 18.02 3.81
N ASN A 502 -27.75 18.57 5.04
CA ASN A 502 -26.89 19.70 5.39
C ASN A 502 -25.75 19.30 6.36
N ALA A 503 -25.32 18.04 6.36
CA ALA A 503 -24.38 17.49 7.35
C ALA A 503 -23.05 18.25 7.50
N ILE A 504 -22.59 18.96 6.46
CA ILE A 504 -21.35 19.75 6.47
C ILE A 504 -21.56 21.20 6.02
N GLY A 505 -22.77 21.75 6.24
CA GLY A 505 -23.14 23.07 5.73
C GLY A 505 -23.16 23.16 4.20
N THR A 506 -23.41 24.36 3.68
CA THR A 506 -23.50 24.64 2.23
C THR A 506 -22.29 25.38 1.66
N THR A 507 -21.42 25.95 2.50
CA THR A 507 -20.25 26.74 2.09
C THR A 507 -18.97 26.28 2.80
N GLY A 508 -17.82 26.86 2.45
CA GLY A 508 -16.53 26.53 3.07
C GLY A 508 -15.84 25.34 2.43
N THR A 509 -14.52 25.40 2.35
CA THR A 509 -13.65 24.44 1.63
C THR A 509 -13.55 23.11 2.36
N LEU A 510 -13.49 22.02 1.60
CA LEU A 510 -13.28 20.64 2.07
C LEU A 510 -11.84 20.22 1.79
N THR A 511 -11.04 20.09 2.85
CA THR A 511 -9.60 19.79 2.76
C THR A 511 -9.33 18.35 3.17
N PHE A 512 -8.64 17.59 2.31
CA PHE A 512 -8.37 16.16 2.48
C PHE A 512 -6.89 15.90 2.79
N ASN A 513 -6.58 15.75 4.07
CA ASN A 513 -5.24 15.45 4.60
C ASN A 513 -5.18 14.01 5.17
N GLY A 514 -5.77 13.04 4.46
CA GLY A 514 -5.77 11.61 4.80
C GLY A 514 -7.08 11.07 5.40
N GLY A 515 -8.01 11.94 5.80
CA GLY A 515 -9.40 11.55 6.08
C GLY A 515 -10.25 11.52 4.82
N GLY A 516 -11.44 10.91 4.88
CA GLY A 516 -12.37 10.85 3.76
C GLY A 516 -13.81 11.21 4.11
N LEU A 517 -14.61 11.48 3.07
CA LEU A 517 -16.03 11.75 3.15
C LEU A 517 -16.80 10.45 2.84
N GLN A 518 -17.87 10.15 3.58
CA GLN A 518 -18.74 9.01 3.33
C GLN A 518 -20.16 9.51 3.04
N VAL A 519 -20.69 9.16 1.86
CA VAL A 519 -22.09 9.46 1.53
C VAL A 519 -23.03 8.49 2.25
N THR A 520 -24.30 8.87 2.40
CA THR A 520 -25.33 8.02 3.00
C THR A 520 -26.65 8.19 2.27
N VAL A 521 -27.64 7.35 2.58
CA VAL A 521 -29.02 7.53 2.11
C VAL A 521 -29.61 8.92 2.45
N SER A 522 -29.11 9.58 3.51
CA SER A 522 -29.54 10.92 3.90
C SER A 522 -28.92 12.04 3.07
N ASN A 523 -27.84 11.76 2.32
CA ASN A 523 -27.09 12.77 1.57
C ASN A 523 -26.16 12.14 0.52
N THR A 524 -26.53 12.31 -0.74
CA THR A 524 -25.73 12.01 -1.94
C THR A 524 -25.41 13.29 -2.74
N THR A 525 -25.41 14.45 -2.08
CA THR A 525 -25.12 15.74 -2.71
C THR A 525 -23.67 15.79 -3.21
N ASP A 526 -23.48 16.28 -4.42
CA ASP A 526 -22.15 16.55 -4.95
C ASP A 526 -21.53 17.77 -4.25
N TYR A 527 -20.45 17.54 -3.51
CA TYR A 527 -19.65 18.58 -2.86
C TYR A 527 -18.29 18.80 -3.53
N SER A 528 -18.03 18.23 -4.72
CA SER A 528 -16.77 18.39 -5.46
C SER A 528 -16.40 19.86 -5.70
N ALA A 529 -17.40 20.72 -5.92
CA ALA A 529 -17.24 22.18 -6.03
C ALA A 529 -16.60 22.86 -4.79
N ARG A 530 -16.56 22.18 -3.64
CA ARG A 530 -15.95 22.66 -2.39
C ARG A 530 -14.60 21.99 -2.09
N PHE A 531 -14.19 20.99 -2.86
CA PHE A 531 -12.92 20.28 -2.60
C PHE A 531 -11.75 21.24 -2.81
N SER A 532 -10.79 21.25 -1.88
CA SER A 532 -9.63 22.15 -1.97
C SER A 532 -8.78 21.84 -3.21
N ASP A 533 -8.32 22.88 -3.89
CA ASP A 533 -7.38 22.84 -5.01
C ASP A 533 -5.90 22.94 -4.59
N ALA A 534 -5.63 23.12 -3.28
CA ALA A 534 -4.29 23.19 -2.71
C ALA A 534 -3.44 21.96 -3.09
N ALA A 535 -2.11 22.10 -3.10
CA ALA A 535 -1.24 20.98 -3.49
C ALA A 535 -1.39 19.75 -2.57
N ASN A 536 -1.19 18.56 -3.15
CA ASN A 536 -1.14 17.26 -2.46
C ASN A 536 -2.43 16.83 -1.72
N GLN A 537 -3.62 17.21 -2.19
CA GLN A 537 -4.86 16.71 -1.59
C GLN A 537 -5.01 15.20 -1.74
N GLN A 538 -5.53 14.54 -0.70
CA GLN A 538 -5.78 13.11 -0.67
C GLN A 538 -7.28 12.84 -0.74
N TYR A 539 -7.93 13.23 -1.85
CA TYR A 539 -9.37 13.09 -2.05
C TYR A 539 -9.80 11.64 -1.80
N ARG A 540 -10.61 11.43 -0.78
CA ARG A 540 -10.98 10.09 -0.32
C ARG A 540 -12.48 10.05 -0.09
N VAL A 541 -13.20 9.37 -0.98
CA VAL A 541 -14.67 9.36 -0.99
C VAL A 541 -15.16 7.93 -0.91
N ASP A 542 -15.90 7.66 0.15
CA ASP A 542 -16.63 6.42 0.35
C ASP A 542 -18.05 6.55 -0.18
N SER A 543 -18.33 5.79 -1.25
CA SER A 543 -19.65 5.70 -1.85
C SER A 543 -20.68 4.96 -0.99
N ASN A 544 -20.24 4.18 0.02
CA ASN A 544 -21.10 3.47 0.97
C ASN A 544 -22.20 2.59 0.31
N GLY A 545 -21.95 2.10 -0.91
CA GLY A 545 -22.89 1.31 -1.70
C GLY A 545 -23.82 2.11 -2.63
N PHE A 546 -23.76 3.44 -2.61
CA PHE A 546 -24.54 4.32 -3.49
C PHE A 546 -23.76 4.67 -4.77
N ASP A 547 -24.48 4.91 -5.86
CA ASP A 547 -23.92 5.50 -7.08
C ASP A 547 -24.03 7.04 -7.00
N ILE A 548 -22.92 7.75 -7.19
CA ILE A 548 -22.86 9.22 -7.14
C ILE A 548 -22.00 9.79 -8.28
N THR A 549 -22.20 11.07 -8.59
CA THR A 549 -21.38 11.83 -9.55
C THR A 549 -20.64 12.95 -8.82
N LEU A 550 -19.37 13.16 -9.18
CA LEU A 550 -18.59 14.35 -8.84
C LEU A 550 -18.37 15.15 -10.13
N ALA A 551 -19.05 16.28 -10.24
CA ALA A 551 -19.21 17.01 -11.50
C ALA A 551 -18.07 17.99 -11.78
N ASN A 552 -17.45 18.55 -10.74
CA ASN A 552 -16.45 19.60 -10.88
C ASN A 552 -15.01 19.07 -11.00
N ASP A 553 -14.16 19.89 -11.59
CA ASP A 553 -12.72 19.64 -11.78
C ASP A 553 -11.98 19.55 -10.44
N LEU A 554 -11.24 18.47 -10.23
CA LEU A 554 -10.41 18.21 -9.06
C LEU A 554 -8.93 18.46 -9.43
N THR A 555 -8.50 19.71 -9.25
CA THR A 555 -7.29 20.26 -9.89
C THR A 555 -6.01 20.29 -9.02
N SER A 556 -6.01 19.59 -7.87
CA SER A 556 -4.90 19.61 -6.90
C SER A 556 -3.59 19.07 -7.49
N ALA A 557 -2.58 19.95 -7.56
CA ALA A 557 -1.24 19.61 -8.02
C ALA A 557 -0.59 18.56 -7.09
N GLY A 558 -0.21 17.41 -7.65
CA GLY A 558 0.29 16.27 -6.87
C GLY A 558 -0.77 15.56 -6.02
N GLY A 559 -2.06 15.88 -6.22
CA GLY A 559 -3.17 15.26 -5.51
C GLY A 559 -3.38 13.79 -5.89
N SER A 560 -4.22 13.11 -5.13
CA SER A 560 -4.60 11.72 -5.32
C SER A 560 -6.10 11.52 -5.11
N PHE A 561 -6.69 10.53 -5.77
CA PHE A 561 -8.10 10.15 -5.59
C PHE A 561 -8.25 8.70 -5.10
N THR A 562 -9.04 8.47 -4.06
CA THR A 562 -9.31 7.14 -3.48
C THR A 562 -10.81 6.90 -3.33
N LYS A 563 -11.33 5.98 -4.13
CA LYS A 563 -12.70 5.47 -4.09
C LYS A 563 -12.83 4.32 -3.09
N LEU A 564 -13.79 4.42 -2.17
CA LEU A 564 -14.17 3.38 -1.20
C LEU A 564 -15.67 3.01 -1.35
N GLY A 565 -16.11 1.97 -0.64
CA GLY A 565 -17.49 1.46 -0.68
C GLY A 565 -17.81 0.70 -1.98
N SER A 566 -18.92 -0.04 -2.01
CA SER A 566 -19.26 -0.93 -3.13
C SER A 566 -19.91 -0.27 -4.35
N GLY A 567 -20.44 0.95 -4.23
CA GLY A 567 -21.11 1.66 -5.32
C GLY A 567 -20.17 2.28 -6.35
N THR A 568 -20.71 3.10 -7.24
CA THR A 568 -20.00 3.79 -8.33
C THR A 568 -19.74 5.25 -7.97
N ILE A 569 -18.52 5.76 -8.21
CA ILE A 569 -18.30 7.20 -8.36
C ILE A 569 -18.03 7.48 -9.83
N THR A 570 -18.86 8.30 -10.46
CA THR A 570 -18.60 8.86 -11.79
C THR A 570 -17.96 10.24 -11.63
N LEU A 571 -16.79 10.44 -12.23
CA LEU A 571 -16.15 11.75 -12.36
C LEU A 571 -16.52 12.32 -13.74
N THR A 572 -16.96 13.58 -13.81
CA THR A 572 -17.21 14.27 -15.10
C THR A 572 -16.43 15.56 -15.28
N GLY A 573 -15.79 16.08 -14.24
CA GLY A 573 -14.82 17.17 -14.34
C GLY A 573 -13.49 16.74 -14.98
N SER A 574 -12.72 17.70 -15.48
CA SER A 574 -11.37 17.49 -15.99
C SER A 574 -10.36 17.48 -14.85
N ASN A 575 -9.83 16.31 -14.51
CA ASN A 575 -9.10 16.12 -13.25
C ASN A 575 -7.58 16.05 -13.46
N THR A 576 -6.80 16.58 -12.52
CA THR A 576 -5.33 16.68 -12.63
C THR A 576 -4.56 15.96 -11.52
N PHE A 577 -5.25 15.21 -10.64
CA PHE A 577 -4.60 14.36 -9.65
C PHE A 577 -3.68 13.32 -10.31
N THR A 578 -2.50 13.09 -9.73
CA THR A 578 -1.43 12.28 -10.33
C THR A 578 -1.46 10.81 -9.90
N SER A 579 -2.45 10.42 -9.11
CA SER A 579 -2.73 9.02 -8.79
C SER A 579 -4.20 8.79 -8.44
N GLY A 580 -4.71 7.61 -8.74
CA GLY A 580 -6.08 7.21 -8.43
C GLY A 580 -6.15 5.78 -7.92
N SER A 581 -7.19 5.45 -7.15
CA SER A 581 -7.47 4.07 -6.78
C SER A 581 -8.97 3.80 -6.60
N ALA A 582 -9.42 2.67 -7.13
CA ALA A 582 -10.65 2.00 -6.74
C ALA A 582 -10.29 0.90 -5.72
N ALA A 583 -10.50 1.18 -4.44
CA ALA A 583 -10.28 0.19 -3.38
C ALA A 583 -11.47 -0.75 -3.20
N ALA A 584 -12.66 -0.31 -3.60
CA ALA A 584 -13.89 -1.10 -3.67
C ALA A 584 -14.87 -0.47 -4.67
N GLY A 585 -15.80 -1.27 -5.20
CA GLY A 585 -16.81 -0.82 -6.16
C GLY A 585 -16.19 -0.29 -7.46
N VAL A 586 -16.83 0.73 -8.03
CA VAL A 586 -16.48 1.24 -9.37
C VAL A 586 -16.02 2.71 -9.31
N LEU A 587 -14.94 3.04 -10.00
CA LEU A 587 -14.56 4.42 -10.33
C LEU A 587 -14.68 4.62 -11.84
N GLN A 588 -15.44 5.61 -12.30
CA GLN A 588 -15.84 5.77 -13.71
C GLN A 588 -15.59 7.19 -14.23
N GLY A 589 -15.23 7.32 -15.51
CA GLY A 589 -15.09 8.59 -16.24
C GLY A 589 -14.50 8.39 -17.64
N THR A 590 -14.24 9.45 -18.42
CA THR A 590 -13.32 9.38 -19.57
C THR A 590 -11.86 9.33 -19.11
N ALA A 591 -10.89 9.26 -20.02
CA ALA A 591 -9.48 9.34 -19.64
C ALA A 591 -9.09 10.71 -19.06
N THR A 592 -9.71 11.80 -19.54
CA THR A 592 -9.57 13.16 -18.97
C THR A 592 -10.25 13.27 -17.60
N ASN A 593 -11.40 12.60 -17.38
CA ASN A 593 -12.02 12.58 -16.06
C ASN A 593 -11.26 11.71 -15.05
N LEU A 594 -10.62 10.64 -15.50
CA LEU A 594 -9.78 9.77 -14.67
C LEU A 594 -8.32 10.25 -14.61
N ALA A 595 -8.07 11.53 -14.93
CA ALA A 595 -6.76 12.16 -15.12
C ALA A 595 -5.87 11.47 -16.18
N THR A 596 -5.33 12.27 -17.10
CA THR A 596 -4.63 11.76 -18.29
C THR A 596 -3.26 11.14 -18.01
N SER A 597 -2.76 11.15 -16.77
CA SER A 597 -1.45 10.62 -16.37
C SER A 597 -1.46 10.17 -14.90
N GLY A 598 -0.42 9.45 -14.48
CA GLY A 598 -0.25 9.04 -13.08
C GLY A 598 -0.23 7.52 -12.86
N THR A 599 -0.52 7.08 -11.65
CA THR A 599 -0.66 5.64 -11.32
C THR A 599 -2.07 5.34 -10.83
N PHE A 600 -2.74 4.35 -11.44
CA PHE A 600 -4.13 4.02 -11.15
C PHE A 600 -4.29 2.57 -10.72
N GLY A 601 -4.80 2.37 -9.50
CA GLY A 601 -5.00 1.06 -8.90
C GLY A 601 -6.45 0.59 -8.94
N ALA A 602 -6.70 -0.64 -9.41
CA ALA A 602 -7.92 -1.38 -9.11
C ALA A 602 -7.59 -2.48 -8.09
N ALA A 603 -8.19 -2.44 -6.90
CA ALA A 603 -8.06 -3.51 -5.91
C ALA A 603 -8.81 -4.78 -6.36
N SER A 604 -8.54 -5.92 -5.73
CA SER A 604 -9.27 -7.16 -6.02
C SER A 604 -10.77 -6.97 -5.78
N GLY A 605 -11.60 -7.30 -6.78
CA GLY A 605 -13.05 -7.05 -6.74
C GLY A 605 -13.50 -5.60 -7.00
N ALA A 606 -12.56 -4.68 -7.28
CA ALA A 606 -12.87 -3.31 -7.67
C ALA A 606 -12.61 -3.07 -9.18
N GLU A 607 -13.23 -2.03 -9.72
CA GLU A 607 -13.21 -1.73 -11.15
C GLU A 607 -12.93 -0.24 -11.45
N VAL A 608 -12.13 0.02 -12.48
CA VAL A 608 -11.96 1.35 -13.09
C VAL A 608 -12.54 1.34 -14.51
N ARG A 609 -13.55 2.18 -14.77
CA ARG A 609 -14.29 2.23 -16.04
C ARG A 609 -13.97 3.49 -16.85
N PHE A 610 -13.37 3.30 -18.02
CA PHE A 610 -13.20 4.32 -19.04
C PHE A 610 -14.43 4.36 -19.95
N ASN A 611 -15.38 5.27 -19.70
CA ASN A 611 -16.57 5.45 -20.52
C ASN A 611 -16.31 6.42 -21.68
N GLN A 612 -15.51 5.98 -22.64
CA GLN A 612 -15.07 6.80 -23.77
C GLN A 612 -16.09 6.78 -24.90
N THR A 613 -17.10 7.65 -24.85
CA THR A 613 -18.14 7.75 -25.89
C THR A 613 -17.61 8.43 -27.16
N ALA A 614 -17.14 9.67 -27.04
CA ALA A 614 -16.33 10.42 -28.01
C ALA A 614 -15.79 11.70 -27.32
N PRO A 615 -14.64 12.28 -27.73
CA PRO A 615 -13.74 11.86 -28.81
C PRO A 615 -12.86 10.65 -28.43
N ASN A 616 -11.86 10.34 -29.25
CA ASN A 616 -10.76 9.46 -28.85
C ASN A 616 -9.88 10.20 -27.83
N GLU A 617 -9.42 9.52 -26.78
CA GLU A 617 -8.56 10.10 -25.74
C GLU A 617 -7.31 9.25 -25.49
N THR A 618 -6.25 9.91 -25.01
CA THR A 618 -4.99 9.27 -24.63
C THR A 618 -4.84 9.29 -23.11
N TRP A 619 -4.42 8.16 -22.56
CA TRP A 619 -4.19 7.97 -21.14
C TRP A 619 -2.76 7.45 -20.91
N ALA A 620 -1.93 8.31 -20.32
CA ALA A 620 -0.55 8.03 -19.96
C ALA A 620 -0.41 7.43 -18.54
N GLY A 621 -1.52 7.06 -17.92
CA GLY A 621 -1.53 6.41 -16.61
C GLY A 621 -0.95 4.99 -16.64
N ALA A 622 -0.29 4.60 -15.56
CA ALA A 622 0.13 3.23 -15.31
C ALA A 622 -1.00 2.45 -14.60
N MET A 623 -1.49 1.37 -15.22
CA MET A 623 -2.46 0.48 -14.58
C MET A 623 -1.78 -0.42 -13.53
N VAL A 624 -2.23 -0.38 -12.27
CA VAL A 624 -1.76 -1.22 -11.16
C VAL A 624 -2.92 -1.87 -10.38
N GLY A 625 -2.63 -2.75 -9.43
CA GLY A 625 -3.62 -3.57 -8.72
C GLY A 625 -4.22 -4.74 -9.54
N SER A 626 -4.74 -5.75 -8.83
CA SER A 626 -5.27 -7.01 -9.37
C SER A 626 -6.75 -6.97 -9.77
N GLY A 627 -7.39 -5.81 -9.69
CA GLY A 627 -8.77 -5.60 -10.14
C GLY A 627 -8.92 -5.45 -11.65
N THR A 628 -10.09 -4.95 -12.04
CA THR A 628 -10.52 -4.84 -13.44
C THR A 628 -10.41 -3.40 -13.95
N PHE A 629 -9.94 -3.24 -15.17
CA PHE A 629 -10.09 -2.02 -15.96
C PHE A 629 -11.03 -2.31 -17.12
N THR A 630 -12.06 -1.48 -17.34
CA THR A 630 -13.06 -1.72 -18.39
C THR A 630 -13.17 -0.51 -19.31
N LYS A 631 -13.09 -0.75 -20.61
CA LYS A 631 -13.35 0.23 -21.67
C LYS A 631 -14.81 0.10 -22.15
N LEU A 632 -15.57 1.17 -22.00
CA LEU A 632 -16.95 1.37 -22.49
C LEU A 632 -16.98 2.51 -23.52
N GLY A 633 -18.13 2.70 -24.19
CA GLY A 633 -18.34 3.75 -25.19
C GLY A 633 -17.65 3.49 -26.55
N ALA A 634 -18.05 4.22 -27.59
CA ALA A 634 -17.63 3.95 -28.98
C ALA A 634 -16.22 4.46 -29.35
N GLY A 635 -15.67 5.44 -28.62
CA GLY A 635 -14.37 6.04 -28.90
C GLY A 635 -13.19 5.10 -28.66
N THR A 636 -12.01 5.51 -29.12
CA THR A 636 -10.74 4.82 -28.87
C THR A 636 -10.09 5.36 -27.58
N LEU A 637 -9.65 4.45 -26.71
CA LEU A 637 -8.76 4.76 -25.59
C LEU A 637 -7.33 4.37 -25.97
N THR A 638 -6.43 5.35 -26.05
CA THR A 638 -5.01 5.12 -26.36
C THR A 638 -4.19 5.06 -25.08
N LEU A 639 -3.59 3.92 -24.78
CA LEU A 639 -2.79 3.67 -23.58
C LEU A 639 -1.31 3.88 -23.88
N THR A 640 -0.67 4.84 -23.20
CA THR A 640 0.76 5.16 -23.37
C THR A 640 1.59 4.98 -22.09
N GLY A 641 0.96 4.92 -20.92
CA GLY A 641 1.64 4.64 -19.65
C GLY A 641 2.02 3.16 -19.53
N SER A 642 3.23 2.87 -19.02
CA SER A 642 3.68 1.50 -18.81
C SER A 642 3.20 0.96 -17.46
N GLY A 643 2.50 -0.17 -17.49
CA GLY A 643 1.96 -0.83 -16.29
C GLY A 643 2.96 -1.76 -15.62
N ALA A 644 2.71 -2.07 -14.35
CA ALA A 644 3.28 -3.26 -13.72
C ALA A 644 2.61 -4.51 -14.33
N ASP A 645 3.40 -5.55 -14.59
CA ASP A 645 2.88 -6.82 -15.11
C ASP A 645 2.28 -7.66 -13.97
N ILE A 646 0.95 -7.66 -13.86
CA ILE A 646 0.21 -8.22 -12.72
C ILE A 646 -1.11 -8.86 -13.16
N ASN A 647 -1.63 -9.77 -12.33
CA ASN A 647 -2.81 -10.63 -12.60
C ASN A 647 -4.17 -9.89 -12.63
N GLY A 648 -4.21 -8.60 -12.96
CA GLY A 648 -5.45 -7.87 -13.23
C GLY A 648 -5.95 -8.08 -14.66
N THR A 649 -7.20 -7.67 -14.93
CA THR A 649 -7.85 -7.85 -16.24
C THR A 649 -8.19 -6.50 -16.88
N LEU A 650 -8.00 -6.39 -18.19
CA LEU A 650 -8.51 -5.32 -19.04
C LEU A 650 -9.66 -5.84 -19.90
N ILE A 651 -10.85 -5.27 -19.78
CA ILE A 651 -12.03 -5.63 -20.58
C ILE A 651 -12.27 -4.54 -21.63
N VAL A 652 -12.32 -4.93 -22.91
CA VAL A 652 -12.70 -4.05 -24.03
C VAL A 652 -14.12 -4.36 -24.44
N SER A 653 -15.10 -3.71 -23.80
CA SER A 653 -16.52 -4.00 -24.03
C SER A 653 -17.10 -3.27 -25.24
N ALA A 654 -16.57 -2.08 -25.58
CA ALA A 654 -17.03 -1.27 -26.70
C ALA A 654 -15.93 -0.32 -27.22
N GLY A 655 -16.04 0.07 -28.50
CA GLY A 655 -15.07 0.94 -29.17
C GLY A 655 -13.72 0.23 -29.34
N ALA A 656 -12.62 0.94 -29.14
CA ALA A 656 -11.28 0.37 -29.24
C ALA A 656 -10.38 0.68 -28.04
N VAL A 657 -9.46 -0.23 -27.74
CA VAL A 657 -8.24 0.09 -26.98
C VAL A 657 -7.04 0.00 -27.91
N LYS A 658 -6.22 1.04 -27.91
CA LYS A 658 -4.97 1.14 -28.68
C LYS A 658 -3.80 1.25 -27.70
N GLY A 659 -2.71 0.51 -27.90
CA GLY A 659 -1.53 0.59 -27.03
C GLY A 659 -0.35 -0.21 -27.56
N THR A 660 0.64 -0.48 -26.72
CA THR A 660 1.79 -1.33 -27.04
C THR A 660 1.88 -2.50 -26.07
N THR A 661 2.79 -3.43 -26.30
CA THR A 661 3.19 -4.45 -25.31
C THR A 661 3.74 -3.86 -23.99
N ASP A 662 4.07 -2.56 -23.95
CA ASP A 662 4.48 -1.87 -22.72
C ASP A 662 3.31 -1.29 -21.92
N SER A 663 2.23 -0.86 -22.58
CA SER A 663 1.02 -0.34 -21.91
C SER A 663 -0.07 -1.39 -21.70
N ILE A 664 -0.12 -2.43 -22.52
CA ILE A 664 -1.05 -3.56 -22.43
C ILE A 664 -0.34 -4.76 -21.82
N ARG A 665 -0.18 -4.77 -20.48
CA ARG A 665 0.52 -5.80 -19.69
C ARG A 665 -0.41 -6.54 -18.71
N ARG A 666 -1.57 -6.96 -19.20
CA ARG A 666 -2.64 -7.64 -18.42
C ARG A 666 -3.33 -8.70 -19.26
N ASN A 667 -4.06 -9.58 -18.59
CA ASN A 667 -5.04 -10.44 -19.23
C ASN A 667 -6.10 -9.56 -19.90
N VAL A 668 -6.53 -9.89 -21.12
CA VAL A 668 -7.50 -9.10 -21.87
C VAL A 668 -8.74 -9.92 -22.21
N VAL A 669 -9.91 -9.34 -21.93
CA VAL A 669 -11.20 -9.78 -22.46
C VAL A 669 -11.59 -8.79 -23.55
N ASN A 670 -11.27 -9.09 -24.80
CA ASN A 670 -11.54 -8.26 -25.95
C ASN A 670 -12.88 -8.67 -26.57
N ASN A 671 -13.90 -7.82 -26.45
CA ASN A 671 -15.22 -8.03 -27.06
C ASN A 671 -15.51 -7.02 -28.19
N SER A 672 -14.52 -6.19 -28.57
CA SER A 672 -14.67 -5.16 -29.61
C SER A 672 -13.41 -5.06 -30.48
N GLN A 673 -12.53 -4.07 -30.25
CA GLN A 673 -11.26 -3.93 -30.97
C GLN A 673 -10.08 -3.69 -30.01
N LEU A 674 -9.07 -4.55 -30.10
CA LEU A 674 -7.76 -4.36 -29.50
C LEU A 674 -6.75 -4.00 -30.59
N THR A 675 -5.92 -2.97 -30.38
CA THR A 675 -4.90 -2.54 -31.34
C THR A 675 -3.53 -2.42 -30.68
N PHE A 676 -2.57 -3.18 -31.18
CA PHE A 676 -1.16 -3.03 -30.84
C PHE A 676 -0.44 -2.14 -31.87
N ASP A 677 -0.09 -0.92 -31.46
CA ASP A 677 0.54 0.14 -32.26
C ASP A 677 2.06 0.08 -32.17
N GLN A 678 2.65 -1.03 -32.57
CA GLN A 678 3.97 -1.43 -32.09
C GLN A 678 5.10 -0.99 -33.03
N THR A 679 5.89 0.01 -32.64
CA THR A 679 7.07 0.48 -33.40
C THR A 679 8.39 -0.21 -33.05
N LYS A 680 8.50 -0.78 -31.84
CA LYS A 680 9.67 -1.53 -31.34
C LYS A 680 9.29 -2.97 -31.01
N SER A 681 10.16 -3.94 -31.23
CA SER A 681 9.82 -5.33 -30.93
C SER A 681 9.50 -5.55 -29.44
N GLY A 682 8.49 -6.36 -29.15
CA GLY A 682 8.00 -6.62 -27.79
C GLY A 682 7.32 -7.98 -27.64
N THR A 683 7.10 -8.39 -26.39
CA THR A 683 6.48 -9.68 -26.04
C THR A 683 5.24 -9.44 -25.20
N TYR A 684 4.15 -10.14 -25.52
CA TYR A 684 2.92 -10.15 -24.75
C TYR A 684 2.75 -11.53 -24.08
N THR A 685 2.66 -11.52 -22.76
CA THR A 685 2.82 -12.68 -21.86
C THR A 685 1.53 -13.07 -21.13
N ARG A 686 0.40 -12.46 -21.50
CA ARG A 686 -0.91 -12.57 -20.84
C ARG A 686 -1.95 -13.11 -21.83
N ASN A 687 -3.04 -13.68 -21.32
CA ASN A 687 -4.03 -14.30 -22.20
C ASN A 687 -5.02 -13.28 -22.76
N MET A 688 -5.38 -13.44 -24.04
CA MET A 688 -6.50 -12.78 -24.71
C MET A 688 -7.67 -13.75 -24.86
N THR A 689 -8.87 -13.24 -24.60
CA THR A 689 -10.15 -13.96 -24.67
C THR A 689 -11.23 -13.02 -25.22
N GLY A 690 -12.41 -13.54 -25.56
CA GLY A 690 -13.56 -12.74 -26.01
C GLY A 690 -13.78 -12.78 -27.53
N THR A 691 -14.72 -12.00 -28.03
CA THR A 691 -15.20 -12.06 -29.43
C THR A 691 -14.62 -10.99 -30.37
N GLY A 692 -13.80 -10.08 -29.84
CA GLY A 692 -13.30 -8.90 -30.54
C GLY A 692 -12.10 -9.16 -31.44
N ASN A 693 -11.91 -8.28 -32.42
CA ASN A 693 -10.80 -8.31 -33.37
C ASN A 693 -9.51 -7.77 -32.76
N VAL A 694 -8.37 -8.22 -33.28
CA VAL A 694 -7.04 -7.76 -32.88
C VAL A 694 -6.31 -7.18 -34.10
N LEU A 695 -5.78 -5.96 -33.98
CA LEU A 695 -5.08 -5.25 -35.06
C LEU A 695 -3.64 -4.94 -34.67
N LEU A 696 -2.68 -5.30 -35.52
CA LEU A 696 -1.26 -4.99 -35.36
C LEU A 696 -0.85 -3.93 -36.40
N LEU A 697 -0.24 -2.84 -35.91
CA LEU A 697 0.22 -1.70 -36.71
C LEU A 697 1.72 -1.43 -36.50
N ASN A 698 2.29 -0.68 -37.44
CA ASN A 698 3.70 -0.26 -37.50
C ASN A 698 4.68 -1.43 -37.67
N SER A 699 5.98 -1.14 -37.70
CA SER A 699 7.03 -2.07 -38.13
C SER A 699 7.58 -3.03 -37.04
N GLY A 700 7.09 -2.94 -35.81
CA GLY A 700 7.59 -3.76 -34.69
C GLY A 700 7.22 -5.23 -34.81
N THR A 701 8.04 -6.11 -34.22
CA THR A 701 7.67 -7.53 -34.04
C THR A 701 6.93 -7.70 -32.71
N ILE A 702 5.78 -8.38 -32.70
CA ILE A 702 5.09 -8.78 -31.48
C ILE A 702 5.20 -10.30 -31.32
N THR A 703 5.65 -10.75 -30.17
CA THR A 703 5.66 -12.18 -29.81
C THR A 703 4.55 -12.49 -28.82
N TRP A 704 3.66 -13.43 -29.15
CA TRP A 704 2.61 -13.96 -28.27
C TRP A 704 3.05 -15.31 -27.71
N THR A 705 3.27 -15.38 -26.39
CA THR A 705 3.91 -16.54 -25.73
C THR A 705 2.96 -17.49 -25.00
N VAL A 706 1.69 -17.12 -24.84
CA VAL A 706 0.69 -17.91 -24.13
C VAL A 706 -0.51 -18.24 -25.01
N THR A 707 -1.26 -19.28 -24.65
CA THR A 707 -2.50 -19.67 -25.34
C THR A 707 -3.53 -18.54 -25.28
N ASN A 708 -4.14 -18.23 -26.42
CA ASN A 708 -5.18 -17.21 -26.56
C ASN A 708 -6.46 -17.86 -27.08
N ASN A 709 -7.59 -17.49 -26.49
CA ASN A 709 -8.92 -18.06 -26.77
C ASN A 709 -9.92 -16.96 -27.17
N PHE A 710 -9.48 -15.96 -27.94
CA PHE A 710 -10.40 -15.02 -28.58
C PHE A 710 -10.84 -15.56 -29.95
N THR A 711 -12.04 -15.18 -30.40
CA THR A 711 -12.64 -15.70 -31.64
C THR A 711 -12.72 -14.68 -32.78
N GLY A 712 -12.37 -13.41 -32.54
CA GLY A 712 -12.31 -12.39 -33.59
C GLY A 712 -11.06 -12.51 -34.46
N THR A 713 -11.08 -11.86 -35.62
CA THR A 713 -10.00 -11.92 -36.61
C THR A 713 -8.75 -11.16 -36.13
N THR A 714 -7.56 -11.71 -36.40
CA THR A 714 -6.28 -11.01 -36.21
C THR A 714 -5.82 -10.37 -37.53
N THR A 715 -5.73 -9.05 -37.60
CA THR A 715 -5.16 -8.33 -38.75
C THR A 715 -3.74 -7.89 -38.47
N VAL A 716 -2.78 -8.42 -39.23
CA VAL A 716 -1.37 -7.99 -39.21
C VAL A 716 -1.16 -7.00 -40.35
N ALA A 717 -1.52 -5.74 -40.11
CA ALA A 717 -1.41 -4.66 -41.09
C ALA A 717 0.01 -4.11 -41.21
N GLY A 718 0.86 -4.32 -40.20
CA GLY A 718 2.28 -4.01 -40.24
C GLY A 718 3.10 -4.89 -39.31
N GLY A 719 4.42 -4.96 -39.56
CA GLY A 719 5.37 -5.60 -38.67
C GLY A 719 5.37 -7.12 -38.81
N ARG A 720 5.64 -7.81 -37.70
CA ARG A 720 5.63 -9.29 -37.66
C ARG A 720 4.94 -9.81 -36.41
N LEU A 721 3.97 -10.70 -36.57
CA LEU A 721 3.40 -11.49 -35.49
C LEU A 721 4.18 -12.81 -35.36
N ILE A 722 4.76 -13.08 -34.19
CA ILE A 722 5.37 -14.37 -33.85
C ILE A 722 4.51 -15.07 -32.80
N GLY A 723 4.23 -16.36 -33.01
CA GLY A 723 3.53 -17.18 -32.02
C GLY A 723 3.58 -18.67 -32.34
N THR A 724 2.68 -19.42 -31.71
CA THR A 724 2.42 -20.84 -31.97
C THR A 724 0.99 -20.99 -32.46
N THR A 725 0.65 -22.19 -32.92
CA THR A 725 -0.74 -22.59 -33.23
C THR A 725 -1.71 -22.47 -32.05
N PHE A 726 -1.21 -22.37 -30.79
CA PHE A 726 -2.04 -22.08 -29.62
C PHE A 726 -2.11 -20.60 -29.24
N SER A 727 -1.10 -19.80 -29.57
CA SER A 727 -1.09 -18.37 -29.23
C SER A 727 -1.69 -17.48 -30.32
N ILE A 728 -1.82 -17.97 -31.56
CA ILE A 728 -2.50 -17.28 -32.67
C ILE A 728 -3.80 -18.06 -33.01
N PRO A 729 -4.95 -17.70 -32.42
CA PRO A 729 -6.25 -18.31 -32.71
C PRO A 729 -6.99 -17.57 -33.83
N GLY A 730 -8.05 -18.22 -34.35
CA GLY A 730 -8.98 -17.61 -35.31
C GLY A 730 -8.37 -17.30 -36.67
N ASP A 731 -9.11 -16.55 -37.48
CA ASP A 731 -8.67 -16.15 -38.82
C ASP A 731 -7.62 -15.04 -38.77
N VAL A 732 -6.74 -15.00 -39.77
CA VAL A 732 -5.65 -14.04 -39.88
C VAL A 732 -5.65 -13.33 -41.22
N ILE A 733 -5.73 -12.00 -41.20
CA ILE A 733 -5.44 -11.14 -42.35
C ILE A 733 -3.96 -10.74 -42.25
N ASN A 734 -3.10 -11.52 -42.90
CA ASN A 734 -1.66 -11.30 -42.96
C ASN A 734 -1.33 -10.34 -44.12
N ASN A 735 -1.18 -9.05 -43.83
CA ASN A 735 -0.76 -8.05 -44.83
C ASN A 735 0.74 -7.70 -44.71
N SER A 736 1.47 -8.28 -43.74
CA SER A 736 2.88 -7.98 -43.51
C SER A 736 3.71 -9.25 -43.27
N ALA A 737 3.77 -9.78 -42.04
CA ALA A 737 4.40 -11.07 -41.78
C ALA A 737 3.79 -11.81 -40.57
N VAL A 738 3.62 -13.13 -40.71
CA VAL A 738 3.24 -14.04 -39.62
C VAL A 738 4.27 -15.15 -39.52
N GLU A 739 4.69 -15.47 -38.29
CA GLU A 739 5.62 -16.55 -38.00
C GLU A 739 5.06 -17.52 -36.96
N PHE A 740 4.91 -18.77 -37.35
CA PHE A 740 4.71 -19.87 -36.41
C PHE A 740 6.08 -20.39 -35.94
N SER A 741 6.49 -19.96 -34.75
CA SER A 741 7.68 -20.45 -34.05
C SER A 741 7.31 -21.64 -33.18
N GLN A 742 7.34 -22.82 -33.80
CA GLN A 742 6.61 -24.00 -33.35
C GLN A 742 7.58 -25.14 -32.99
N THR A 743 7.64 -25.53 -31.71
CA THR A 743 8.56 -26.59 -31.21
C THR A 743 7.89 -27.95 -30.96
N PHE A 744 6.56 -28.00 -31.03
CA PHE A 744 5.71 -29.19 -30.85
C PHE A 744 4.70 -29.31 -32.01
N THR A 745 4.02 -30.44 -32.17
CA THR A 745 2.97 -30.57 -33.20
C THR A 745 1.73 -29.77 -32.81
N GLY A 746 1.18 -28.98 -33.75
CA GLY A 746 -0.10 -28.30 -33.57
C GLY A 746 -0.78 -27.99 -34.90
N THR A 747 -2.10 -27.80 -34.86
CA THR A 747 -2.94 -27.54 -36.02
C THR A 747 -3.48 -26.11 -35.97
N TYR A 748 -3.42 -25.40 -37.08
CA TYR A 748 -4.05 -24.09 -37.27
C TYR A 748 -5.22 -24.25 -38.25
N ALA A 749 -6.40 -23.86 -37.79
CA ALA A 749 -7.68 -24.10 -38.48
C ALA A 749 -8.39 -22.83 -38.95
N GLY A 750 -7.88 -21.64 -38.59
CA GLY A 750 -8.39 -20.38 -39.12
C GLY A 750 -7.94 -20.16 -40.57
N ASP A 751 -8.69 -19.36 -41.31
CA ASP A 751 -8.33 -18.97 -42.67
C ASP A 751 -7.27 -17.86 -42.62
N MET A 752 -6.22 -17.96 -43.43
CA MET A 752 -5.18 -16.95 -43.58
C MET A 752 -5.23 -16.31 -44.97
N SER A 753 -5.41 -14.99 -45.01
CA SER A 753 -5.51 -14.18 -46.22
C SER A 753 -4.50 -13.03 -46.23
N GLY A 754 -4.43 -12.25 -47.31
CA GLY A 754 -3.64 -11.02 -47.40
C GLY A 754 -2.32 -11.13 -48.18
N SER A 755 -1.54 -10.05 -48.21
CA SER A 755 -0.32 -9.94 -49.03
C SER A 755 0.99 -10.34 -48.33
N GLY A 756 0.94 -10.69 -47.05
CA GLY A 756 2.10 -10.89 -46.18
C GLY A 756 2.75 -12.26 -46.29
N LEU A 757 4.00 -12.34 -45.80
CA LEU A 757 4.80 -13.55 -45.75
C LEU A 757 4.35 -14.47 -44.61
N LEU A 758 4.28 -15.78 -44.86
CA LEU A 758 4.17 -16.81 -43.81
C LEU A 758 5.56 -17.43 -43.54
N THR A 759 5.97 -17.53 -42.27
CA THR A 759 7.21 -18.19 -41.87
C THR A 759 6.96 -19.30 -40.85
N LYS A 760 7.66 -20.43 -40.98
CA LYS A 760 7.64 -21.55 -40.04
C LYS A 760 9.05 -21.75 -39.45
N THR A 761 9.21 -21.54 -38.15
CA THR A 761 10.43 -21.83 -37.38
C THR A 761 10.17 -22.87 -36.28
N GLY A 762 11.21 -23.28 -35.56
CA GLY A 762 11.16 -24.34 -34.54
C GLY A 762 11.01 -25.76 -35.12
N ASN A 763 11.42 -26.77 -34.34
CA ASN A 763 11.53 -28.16 -34.84
C ASN A 763 10.19 -28.94 -34.89
N GLY A 764 9.09 -28.35 -34.41
CA GLY A 764 7.77 -28.98 -34.39
C GLY A 764 7.04 -28.91 -35.74
N THR A 765 5.84 -29.49 -35.77
CA THR A 765 4.96 -29.52 -36.94
C THR A 765 3.85 -28.47 -36.83
N VAL A 766 3.61 -27.71 -37.89
CA VAL A 766 2.35 -26.98 -38.09
C VAL A 766 1.56 -27.70 -39.17
N THR A 767 0.31 -28.06 -38.86
CA THR A 767 -0.66 -28.50 -39.86
C THR A 767 -1.64 -27.35 -40.14
N LEU A 768 -1.70 -26.87 -41.37
CA LEU A 768 -2.70 -25.91 -41.82
C LEU A 768 -3.95 -26.66 -42.30
N THR A 769 -5.13 -26.20 -41.89
CA THR A 769 -6.42 -26.81 -42.27
C THR A 769 -7.47 -25.78 -42.70
N GLY A 770 -7.21 -24.48 -42.55
CA GLY A 770 -8.03 -23.40 -43.10
C GLY A 770 -7.85 -23.23 -44.62
N SER A 771 -8.85 -22.62 -45.24
CA SER A 771 -8.90 -22.28 -46.67
C SER A 771 -8.10 -20.99 -46.92
N ASN A 772 -6.80 -21.16 -47.13
CA ASN A 772 -5.86 -20.06 -47.16
C ASN A 772 -5.83 -19.37 -48.53
N SER A 773 -5.60 -18.06 -48.51
CA SER A 773 -5.57 -17.17 -49.69
C SER A 773 -4.46 -16.10 -49.62
N TYR A 774 -3.47 -16.30 -48.74
CA TYR A 774 -2.35 -15.38 -48.59
C TYR A 774 -1.39 -15.45 -49.79
N GLN A 775 -0.82 -14.31 -50.18
CA GLN A 775 -0.08 -14.16 -51.44
C GLN A 775 1.42 -13.88 -51.27
N GLY A 776 1.90 -13.53 -50.07
CA GLY A 776 3.31 -13.17 -49.82
C GLY A 776 4.30 -14.34 -49.79
N GLY A 777 3.84 -15.56 -50.10
CA GLY A 777 4.64 -16.79 -50.08
C GLY A 777 4.84 -17.39 -48.69
N THR A 778 5.57 -18.50 -48.64
CA THR A 778 5.83 -19.26 -47.40
C THR A 778 7.32 -19.62 -47.26
N PHE A 779 7.87 -19.52 -46.06
CA PHE A 779 9.25 -19.91 -45.76
C PHE A 779 9.33 -20.93 -44.62
N VAL A 780 9.88 -22.11 -44.89
CA VAL A 780 9.99 -23.22 -43.91
C VAL A 780 11.45 -23.38 -43.48
N ASN A 781 11.77 -22.83 -42.30
CA ASN A 781 13.13 -22.82 -41.75
C ASN A 781 13.47 -24.05 -40.90
N ALA A 782 12.48 -24.63 -40.23
CA ALA A 782 12.69 -25.76 -39.32
C ALA A 782 11.40 -26.59 -39.14
N GLY A 783 11.56 -27.86 -38.76
CA GLY A 783 10.47 -28.79 -38.45
C GLY A 783 9.67 -29.18 -39.69
N ALA A 784 8.34 -29.23 -39.57
CA ALA A 784 7.44 -29.53 -40.68
C ALA A 784 6.31 -28.51 -40.82
N LEU A 785 5.93 -28.23 -42.06
CA LEU A 785 4.68 -27.57 -42.44
C LEU A 785 3.87 -28.55 -43.29
N ILE A 786 2.65 -28.86 -42.87
CA ILE A 786 1.76 -29.82 -43.53
C ILE A 786 0.47 -29.10 -43.90
N GLY A 787 -0.06 -29.39 -45.08
CA GLY A 787 -1.35 -28.91 -45.56
C GLY A 787 -1.70 -29.62 -46.87
N ASP A 788 -2.53 -28.99 -47.68
CA ASP A 788 -2.98 -29.44 -49.00
C ASP A 788 -2.95 -28.26 -49.99
N THR A 789 -3.40 -28.46 -51.23
CA THR A 789 -3.48 -27.37 -52.23
C THR A 789 -4.48 -26.25 -51.91
N GLY A 790 -5.33 -26.39 -50.88
CA GLY A 790 -6.24 -25.32 -50.42
C GLY A 790 -5.63 -24.48 -49.28
N SER A 791 -4.83 -25.11 -48.43
CA SER A 791 -4.23 -24.52 -47.24
C SER A 791 -2.77 -24.07 -47.42
N LEU A 792 -2.04 -24.59 -48.42
CA LEU A 792 -0.71 -24.11 -48.80
C LEU A 792 -0.84 -23.15 -49.98
N GLN A 793 -0.23 -21.96 -49.89
CA GLN A 793 -0.37 -20.91 -50.91
C GLN A 793 0.96 -20.23 -51.28
N GLY A 794 0.99 -19.72 -52.52
CA GLY A 794 2.10 -18.95 -53.09
C GLY A 794 3.37 -19.76 -53.38
N SER A 795 4.50 -19.08 -53.57
CA SER A 795 5.80 -19.74 -53.65
C SER A 795 6.24 -20.21 -52.26
N ILE A 796 6.76 -21.44 -52.14
CA ILE A 796 7.24 -22.01 -50.89
C ILE A 796 8.72 -22.37 -50.99
N ALA A 797 9.54 -21.74 -50.16
CA ALA A 797 10.95 -22.08 -50.02
C ALA A 797 11.20 -22.82 -48.70
N VAL A 798 11.90 -23.95 -48.78
CA VAL A 798 12.19 -24.85 -47.65
C VAL A 798 13.69 -24.86 -47.41
N ALA A 799 14.14 -24.28 -46.29
CA ALA A 799 15.57 -24.18 -45.98
C ALA A 799 16.10 -25.43 -45.28
N SER A 800 15.45 -25.86 -44.19
CA SER A 800 15.72 -27.14 -43.54
C SER A 800 14.46 -27.63 -42.85
N GLY A 801 13.87 -28.73 -43.32
CA GLY A 801 12.58 -29.19 -42.83
C GLY A 801 11.76 -29.90 -43.90
N THR A 802 10.51 -30.19 -43.55
CA THR A 802 9.58 -30.94 -44.41
C THR A 802 8.38 -30.07 -44.81
N LEU A 803 8.08 -29.99 -46.10
CA LEU A 803 6.79 -29.54 -46.62
C LEU A 803 5.96 -30.78 -46.98
N GLY A 804 4.80 -30.93 -46.35
CA GLY A 804 3.88 -32.06 -46.57
C GLY A 804 2.60 -31.61 -47.27
N PHE A 805 2.29 -32.26 -48.39
CA PHE A 805 1.00 -32.22 -49.06
C PHE A 805 0.19 -33.49 -48.68
N ASP A 806 -0.69 -33.38 -47.70
CA ASP A 806 -1.62 -34.43 -47.29
C ASP A 806 -2.91 -34.35 -48.09
N GLN A 807 -2.81 -34.72 -49.36
CA GLN A 807 -3.81 -34.45 -50.38
C GLN A 807 -4.94 -35.50 -50.35
N ALA A 808 -5.98 -35.27 -49.53
CA ALA A 808 -7.13 -36.17 -49.43
C ALA A 808 -7.95 -36.22 -50.73
N THR A 809 -8.20 -35.07 -51.36
CA THR A 809 -8.90 -34.91 -52.65
C THR A 809 -7.96 -34.32 -53.69
N SER A 810 -8.03 -34.77 -54.95
CA SER A 810 -7.09 -34.31 -55.98
C SER A 810 -7.07 -32.79 -56.17
N GLY A 811 -5.88 -32.22 -56.39
CA GLY A 811 -5.68 -30.77 -56.51
C GLY A 811 -4.42 -30.39 -57.28
N THR A 812 -4.34 -29.13 -57.68
CA THR A 812 -3.21 -28.57 -58.46
C THR A 812 -2.50 -27.49 -57.66
N TYR A 813 -1.18 -27.63 -57.52
CA TYR A 813 -0.29 -26.62 -56.95
C TYR A 813 0.45 -25.86 -58.06
N SER A 814 0.19 -24.55 -58.16
CA SER A 814 0.79 -23.66 -59.16
C SER A 814 1.94 -22.80 -58.65
N GLY A 815 2.18 -22.79 -57.33
CA GLY A 815 3.29 -22.04 -56.74
C GLY A 815 4.64 -22.70 -56.99
N LEU A 816 5.70 -21.89 -57.05
CA LEU A 816 7.09 -22.36 -57.08
C LEU A 816 7.42 -23.08 -55.77
N LEU A 817 7.90 -24.31 -55.85
CA LEU A 817 8.59 -25.00 -54.78
C LEU A 817 10.11 -24.84 -54.96
N LEU A 818 10.80 -24.51 -53.86
CA LEU A 818 12.23 -24.27 -53.83
C LEU A 818 12.87 -24.96 -52.62
N GLY A 819 13.60 -26.04 -52.86
CA GLY A 819 14.56 -26.58 -51.89
C GLY A 819 15.83 -25.75 -51.86
N THR A 820 16.14 -25.09 -50.73
CA THR A 820 17.40 -24.30 -50.62
C THR A 820 18.53 -25.05 -49.89
N SER A 821 18.35 -26.32 -49.50
CA SER A 821 19.44 -27.18 -49.01
C SER A 821 19.19 -28.67 -49.29
N THR A 822 20.22 -29.48 -49.07
CA THR A 822 20.11 -30.95 -49.11
C THR A 822 19.22 -31.54 -48.00
N ASN A 823 18.84 -30.74 -47.00
CA ASN A 823 17.93 -31.14 -45.92
C ASN A 823 16.48 -30.70 -46.15
N SER A 824 16.18 -30.01 -47.26
CA SER A 824 14.81 -29.78 -47.71
C SER A 824 14.14 -31.13 -48.02
N ARG A 825 12.91 -31.33 -47.54
CA ARG A 825 12.12 -32.54 -47.80
C ARG A 825 10.73 -32.17 -48.27
N PHE A 826 10.23 -32.93 -49.24
CA PHE A 826 8.86 -32.80 -49.73
C PHE A 826 8.15 -34.15 -49.55
N VAL A 827 6.90 -34.13 -49.08
CA VAL A 827 6.14 -35.35 -48.79
C VAL A 827 4.76 -35.25 -49.43
N LYS A 828 4.34 -36.31 -50.09
CA LYS A 828 2.97 -36.49 -50.62
C LYS A 828 2.30 -37.66 -49.90
N THR A 829 1.24 -37.36 -49.16
CA THR A 829 0.31 -38.31 -48.52
C THR A 829 -1.12 -38.03 -48.97
N GLY A 830 -2.11 -38.71 -48.39
CA GLY A 830 -3.51 -38.68 -48.86
C GLY A 830 -3.73 -39.43 -50.18
N VAL A 831 -4.97 -39.81 -50.46
CA VAL A 831 -5.34 -40.67 -51.60
C VAL A 831 -5.54 -39.91 -52.92
N GLY A 832 -5.72 -38.59 -52.87
CA GLY A 832 -5.91 -37.76 -54.06
C GLY A 832 -4.61 -37.51 -54.84
N ASP A 833 -4.76 -37.03 -56.08
CA ASP A 833 -3.63 -36.65 -56.94
C ASP A 833 -3.12 -35.25 -56.58
N LEU A 834 -1.80 -35.06 -56.51
CA LEU A 834 -1.16 -33.75 -56.44
C LEU A 834 -0.53 -33.43 -57.80
N THR A 835 -1.06 -32.43 -58.49
CA THR A 835 -0.51 -31.93 -59.75
C THR A 835 0.36 -30.70 -59.51
N LEU A 836 1.64 -30.74 -59.84
CA LEU A 836 2.54 -29.60 -59.78
C LEU A 836 2.64 -28.94 -61.17
N SER A 837 2.03 -27.76 -61.32
CA SER A 837 2.02 -26.99 -62.58
C SER A 837 3.03 -25.84 -62.63
N GLY A 838 3.58 -25.42 -61.49
CA GLY A 838 4.68 -24.47 -61.41
C GLY A 838 6.03 -25.13 -61.72
N THR A 839 6.95 -24.39 -62.37
CA THR A 839 8.37 -24.81 -62.48
C THR A 839 9.02 -24.76 -61.10
N ASN A 840 9.70 -25.83 -60.71
CA ASN A 840 10.35 -25.98 -59.40
C ASN A 840 11.88 -26.12 -59.55
N THR A 841 12.64 -25.93 -58.47
CA THR A 841 14.09 -25.70 -58.55
C THR A 841 14.88 -26.35 -57.43
N ASN A 842 15.85 -27.22 -57.79
CA ASN A 842 16.79 -27.91 -56.88
C ASN A 842 16.13 -28.52 -55.63
N ASP A 843 14.94 -29.08 -55.83
CA ASP A 843 14.12 -29.57 -54.75
C ASP A 843 14.79 -30.75 -54.03
N GLY A 844 14.84 -30.67 -52.71
CA GLY A 844 15.28 -31.76 -51.86
C GLY A 844 14.36 -32.99 -51.96
N ALA A 845 14.72 -34.07 -51.28
CA ALA A 845 14.13 -35.38 -51.55
C ALA A 845 12.60 -35.41 -51.37
N TRP A 846 11.90 -35.83 -52.42
CA TRP A 846 10.47 -36.15 -52.40
C TRP A 846 10.25 -37.55 -51.83
N THR A 847 9.20 -37.71 -51.03
CA THR A 847 8.67 -39.01 -50.60
C THR A 847 7.18 -39.08 -50.93
N VAL A 848 6.81 -39.94 -51.88
CA VAL A 848 5.42 -40.13 -52.34
C VAL A 848 4.89 -41.42 -51.71
N SER A 849 3.99 -41.29 -50.73
CA SER A 849 3.50 -42.41 -49.92
C SER A 849 1.99 -42.69 -50.08
N GLY A 850 1.27 -41.87 -50.85
CA GLY A 850 -0.14 -42.06 -51.14
C GLY A 850 -0.61 -41.24 -52.33
N GLY A 851 -1.63 -41.75 -53.04
CA GLY A 851 -2.15 -41.13 -54.27
C GLY A 851 -1.09 -41.05 -55.37
N ARG A 852 -1.24 -40.06 -56.26
CA ARG A 852 -0.29 -39.81 -57.37
C ARG A 852 0.37 -38.44 -57.22
N LEU A 853 1.65 -38.36 -57.56
CA LEU A 853 2.36 -37.10 -57.82
C LEU A 853 2.45 -36.91 -59.35
N ILE A 854 1.91 -35.81 -59.87
CA ILE A 854 1.86 -35.50 -61.30
C ILE A 854 2.65 -34.21 -61.56
N GLY A 855 3.42 -34.18 -62.64
CA GLY A 855 4.10 -32.97 -63.09
C GLY A 855 4.87 -33.20 -64.38
N THR A 856 5.82 -32.32 -64.66
CA THR A 856 6.73 -32.36 -65.81
C THR A 856 8.17 -32.53 -65.32
N THR A 857 9.13 -32.68 -66.24
CA THR A 857 10.57 -32.53 -65.92
C THR A 857 10.98 -31.09 -65.54
N SER A 858 10.05 -30.13 -65.48
CA SER A 858 10.28 -28.80 -64.92
C SER A 858 9.69 -28.63 -63.52
N SER A 859 8.60 -29.33 -63.18
CA SER A 859 7.98 -29.29 -61.84
C SER A 859 8.38 -30.45 -60.92
N LEU A 860 8.82 -31.58 -61.47
CA LEU A 860 9.40 -32.71 -60.74
C LEU A 860 10.93 -32.66 -60.85
N GLN A 861 11.59 -32.28 -59.76
CA GLN A 861 13.04 -32.22 -59.61
C GLN A 861 13.51 -33.07 -58.41
N GLY A 862 14.83 -33.19 -58.24
CA GLY A 862 15.42 -33.83 -57.08
C GLY A 862 15.41 -35.36 -57.15
N SER A 863 15.53 -36.02 -56.00
CA SER A 863 15.33 -37.48 -55.90
C SER A 863 13.91 -37.77 -55.40
N ILE A 864 13.29 -38.84 -55.91
CA ILE A 864 11.93 -39.23 -55.53
C ILE A 864 11.94 -40.66 -54.96
N THR A 865 11.59 -40.79 -53.69
CA THR A 865 11.19 -42.08 -53.09
C THR A 865 9.73 -42.31 -53.41
N ASN A 866 9.47 -43.10 -54.45
CA ASN A 866 8.14 -43.43 -54.96
C ASN A 866 7.63 -44.73 -54.31
N ASN A 867 6.70 -44.61 -53.37
CA ASN A 867 6.00 -45.74 -52.72
C ASN A 867 4.51 -45.82 -53.11
N ALA A 868 4.06 -45.03 -54.09
CA ALA A 868 2.69 -45.05 -54.59
C ALA A 868 2.65 -44.90 -56.13
N ALA A 869 2.50 -43.69 -56.65
CA ALA A 869 2.56 -43.44 -58.09
C ALA A 869 3.16 -42.06 -58.44
N VAL A 870 3.96 -42.01 -59.50
CA VAL A 870 4.49 -40.77 -60.11
C VAL A 870 4.09 -40.72 -61.58
N THR A 871 3.71 -39.54 -62.08
CA THR A 871 3.41 -39.32 -63.51
C THR A 871 4.17 -38.11 -64.04
N PHE A 872 4.97 -38.31 -65.08
CA PHE A 872 5.40 -37.23 -65.96
C PHE A 872 4.35 -37.03 -67.05
N ASP A 873 3.52 -36.01 -66.93
CA ASP A 873 2.58 -35.59 -67.98
C ASP A 873 3.25 -34.52 -68.85
N GLN A 874 4.01 -35.00 -69.83
CA GLN A 874 5.04 -34.21 -70.49
C GLN A 874 4.61 -33.77 -71.90
N ALA A 875 4.21 -32.51 -72.05
CA ALA A 875 3.79 -31.95 -73.34
C ALA A 875 4.96 -31.65 -74.30
N THR A 876 6.12 -31.22 -73.77
CA THR A 876 7.32 -30.82 -74.53
C THR A 876 8.55 -31.61 -74.08
N ASN A 877 9.58 -31.77 -74.91
CA ASN A 877 10.75 -32.57 -74.53
C ASN A 877 11.48 -32.00 -73.30
N GLY A 878 11.93 -32.87 -72.39
CA GLY A 878 12.71 -32.46 -71.22
C GLY A 878 13.49 -33.60 -70.56
N THR A 879 14.39 -33.25 -69.66
CA THR A 879 15.34 -34.18 -69.01
C THR A 879 15.14 -34.19 -67.51
N TYR A 880 15.08 -35.39 -66.91
CA TYR A 880 15.05 -35.58 -65.46
C TYR A 880 16.32 -36.33 -65.02
N ALA A 881 17.16 -35.61 -64.27
CA ALA A 881 18.43 -36.13 -63.74
C ALA A 881 18.32 -36.80 -62.37
N GLY A 882 17.13 -36.72 -61.75
CA GLY A 882 16.87 -37.32 -60.45
C GLY A 882 16.96 -38.84 -60.44
N THR A 883 17.28 -39.40 -59.28
CA THR A 883 17.15 -40.84 -59.02
C THR A 883 15.76 -41.14 -58.45
N MET A 884 15.20 -42.30 -58.79
CA MET A 884 13.97 -42.81 -58.16
C MET A 884 14.20 -44.13 -57.43
N SER A 885 13.56 -44.29 -56.27
CA SER A 885 13.60 -45.48 -55.42
C SER A 885 12.19 -45.86 -54.95
N GLY A 886 12.04 -47.00 -54.28
CA GLY A 886 10.77 -47.44 -53.68
C GLY A 886 10.03 -48.54 -54.45
N SER A 887 8.72 -48.63 -54.24
CA SER A 887 7.84 -49.71 -54.76
C SER A 887 6.70 -49.23 -55.66
N GLY A 888 6.52 -47.91 -55.79
CA GLY A 888 5.45 -47.31 -56.58
C GLY A 888 5.69 -47.34 -58.09
N SER A 889 4.63 -47.11 -58.86
CA SER A 889 4.66 -47.10 -60.32
C SER A 889 5.11 -45.76 -60.91
N LEU A 890 5.70 -45.79 -62.11
CA LEU A 890 5.99 -44.60 -62.91
C LEU A 890 5.12 -44.59 -64.17
N THR A 891 4.54 -43.45 -64.53
CA THR A 891 3.87 -43.26 -65.82
C THR A 891 4.49 -42.09 -66.58
N LYS A 892 4.76 -42.30 -67.87
CA LYS A 892 5.08 -41.27 -68.85
C LYS A 892 3.87 -41.03 -69.75
N ALA A 893 3.27 -39.85 -69.64
CA ALA A 893 2.15 -39.36 -70.43
C ALA A 893 2.54 -38.07 -71.20
N GLY A 894 1.62 -37.53 -72.00
CA GLY A 894 1.88 -36.37 -72.86
C GLY A 894 2.74 -36.68 -74.09
N ALA A 895 2.71 -35.80 -75.10
CA ALA A 895 3.33 -36.03 -76.41
C ALA A 895 4.87 -35.87 -76.44
N GLY A 896 5.44 -35.10 -75.52
CA GLY A 896 6.88 -34.83 -75.48
C GLY A 896 7.72 -36.01 -74.98
N ALA A 897 9.03 -35.91 -75.12
CA ALA A 897 9.99 -36.87 -74.58
C ALA A 897 10.34 -36.58 -73.10
N VAL A 898 10.54 -37.62 -72.29
CA VAL A 898 11.26 -37.52 -71.01
C VAL A 898 12.56 -38.30 -71.12
N THR A 899 13.69 -37.61 -70.94
CA THR A 899 15.02 -38.23 -70.87
C THR A 899 15.39 -38.48 -69.41
N LEU A 900 15.42 -39.75 -68.98
CA LEU A 900 15.90 -40.17 -67.67
C LEU A 900 17.41 -40.41 -67.71
N THR A 901 18.19 -39.55 -67.05
CA THR A 901 19.66 -39.70 -66.95
C THR A 901 20.13 -40.26 -65.61
N GLY A 902 19.27 -40.23 -64.57
CA GLY A 902 19.58 -40.79 -63.25
C GLY A 902 19.54 -42.32 -63.20
N SER A 903 20.27 -42.91 -62.25
CA SER A 903 20.18 -44.34 -61.90
C SER A 903 19.00 -44.57 -60.96
N SER A 904 17.98 -45.30 -61.42
CA SER A 904 16.74 -45.52 -60.66
C SER A 904 16.51 -47.00 -60.36
N GLY A 905 16.18 -47.28 -59.09
CA GLY A 905 16.08 -48.64 -58.53
C GLY A 905 14.72 -48.99 -57.95
N TYR A 906 13.66 -48.22 -58.26
CA TYR A 906 12.29 -48.57 -57.86
C TYR A 906 11.79 -49.85 -58.55
N SER A 907 10.91 -50.58 -57.87
CA SER A 907 10.45 -51.92 -58.28
C SER A 907 9.04 -51.97 -58.89
N GLY A 908 8.23 -50.92 -58.70
CA GLY A 908 6.92 -50.81 -59.35
C GLY A 908 7.06 -50.55 -60.85
N ALA A 909 6.05 -50.96 -61.63
CA ALA A 909 6.11 -50.91 -63.09
C ALA A 909 6.21 -49.49 -63.67
N THR A 910 6.90 -49.37 -64.80
CA THR A 910 6.94 -48.18 -65.64
C THR A 910 5.98 -48.35 -66.82
N THR A 911 5.10 -47.39 -67.06
CA THR A 911 4.22 -47.35 -68.24
C THR A 911 4.55 -46.13 -69.10
N VAL A 912 4.92 -46.35 -70.36
CA VAL A 912 5.00 -45.31 -71.38
C VAL A 912 3.66 -45.27 -72.11
N ALA A 913 2.79 -44.37 -71.69
CA ALA A 913 1.43 -44.24 -72.18
C ALA A 913 1.33 -43.40 -73.46
N ALA A 914 2.19 -42.38 -73.61
CA ALA A 914 2.26 -41.51 -74.79
C ALA A 914 3.64 -40.83 -74.91
N GLY A 915 3.97 -40.35 -76.11
CA GLY A 915 5.25 -39.70 -76.42
C GLY A 915 6.43 -40.65 -76.23
N SER A 916 7.60 -40.10 -75.89
CA SER A 916 8.83 -40.88 -75.73
C SER A 916 9.34 -40.95 -74.30
N LEU A 917 9.82 -42.12 -73.87
CA LEU A 917 10.68 -42.27 -72.70
C LEU A 917 12.09 -42.64 -73.17
N LEU A 918 13.08 -41.78 -72.93
CA LEU A 918 14.47 -42.00 -73.31
C LEU A 918 15.27 -42.32 -72.03
N VAL A 919 15.74 -43.55 -71.89
CA VAL A 919 16.53 -44.00 -70.74
C VAL A 919 18.01 -43.92 -71.11
N SER A 920 18.70 -42.90 -70.62
CA SER A 920 20.17 -42.76 -70.72
C SER A 920 20.89 -43.16 -69.41
N GLY A 921 20.16 -43.16 -68.29
CA GLY A 921 20.59 -43.71 -67.00
C GLY A 921 20.21 -45.17 -66.86
N SER A 922 19.52 -45.53 -65.75
CA SER A 922 19.01 -46.90 -65.57
C SER A 922 17.64 -47.00 -64.90
N LEU A 923 16.93 -48.07 -65.24
CA LEU A 923 15.73 -48.58 -64.57
C LEU A 923 16.01 -50.02 -64.11
N SER A 924 16.77 -50.18 -63.02
CA SER A 924 17.35 -51.48 -62.66
C SER A 924 16.33 -52.52 -62.24
N ASN A 925 15.23 -52.13 -61.58
CA ASN A 925 14.28 -53.06 -60.96
C ASN A 925 12.82 -52.92 -61.48
N SER A 926 12.57 -52.07 -62.48
CA SER A 926 11.23 -51.79 -63.00
C SER A 926 10.98 -52.47 -64.35
N ALA A 927 9.89 -53.25 -64.45
CA ALA A 927 9.38 -53.73 -65.72
C ALA A 927 8.71 -52.59 -66.50
N VAL A 928 8.96 -52.51 -67.81
CA VAL A 928 8.51 -51.39 -68.65
C VAL A 928 7.46 -51.84 -69.65
N PHE A 929 6.32 -51.15 -69.70
CA PHE A 929 5.24 -51.36 -70.65
C PHE A 929 5.16 -50.17 -71.60
N VAL A 930 5.20 -50.42 -72.91
CA VAL A 930 5.14 -49.38 -73.95
C VAL A 930 3.83 -49.52 -74.71
N ASN A 931 2.93 -48.56 -74.54
CA ASN A 931 1.58 -48.59 -75.12
C ASN A 931 1.59 -48.16 -76.59
N THR A 932 0.45 -48.38 -77.27
CA THR A 932 0.29 -48.07 -78.69
C THR A 932 0.61 -46.63 -79.03
N GLY A 933 1.53 -46.42 -79.99
CA GLY A 933 1.97 -45.09 -80.42
C GLY A 933 2.95 -44.38 -79.47
N ALA A 934 3.36 -45.02 -78.36
CA ALA A 934 4.44 -44.53 -77.50
C ALA A 934 5.80 -45.12 -77.92
N LEU A 935 6.88 -44.42 -77.59
CA LEU A 935 8.26 -44.83 -77.88
C LEU A 935 9.08 -45.00 -76.59
N LEU A 936 9.87 -46.07 -76.52
CA LEU A 936 10.93 -46.26 -75.56
C LEU A 936 12.29 -46.25 -76.28
N GLY A 937 13.27 -45.53 -75.75
CA GLY A 937 14.60 -45.49 -76.32
C GLY A 937 15.68 -45.07 -75.33
N GLY A 938 16.80 -44.59 -75.86
CA GLY A 938 18.00 -44.19 -75.11
C GLY A 938 19.17 -45.17 -75.27
N GLY A 939 20.23 -44.93 -74.51
CA GLY A 939 21.46 -45.76 -74.49
C GLY A 939 21.79 -46.33 -73.11
N GLY A 940 20.81 -46.38 -72.21
CA GLY A 940 20.96 -46.79 -70.82
C GLY A 940 20.66 -48.28 -70.58
N VAL A 941 20.28 -48.59 -69.34
CA VAL A 941 20.03 -49.97 -68.88
C VAL A 941 18.67 -50.12 -68.23
N ILE A 942 17.83 -51.02 -68.73
CA ILE A 942 16.61 -51.52 -68.05
C ILE A 942 16.91 -52.92 -67.54
N GLY A 943 16.88 -53.16 -66.23
CA GLY A 943 17.27 -54.47 -65.67
C GLY A 943 16.22 -55.57 -65.82
N GLN A 944 14.96 -55.19 -66.08
CA GLN A 944 13.80 -56.09 -66.16
C GLN A 944 13.25 -56.22 -67.59
N MET A 945 12.13 -56.92 -67.74
CA MET A 945 11.42 -57.11 -69.00
C MET A 945 10.80 -55.80 -69.52
N VAL A 946 10.98 -55.56 -70.82
CA VAL A 946 10.25 -54.56 -71.62
C VAL A 946 9.16 -55.26 -72.41
N THR A 947 7.92 -54.78 -72.32
CA THR A 947 6.75 -55.29 -73.05
C THR A 947 6.24 -54.22 -74.01
N LEU A 948 6.15 -54.54 -75.30
CA LEU A 948 5.60 -53.64 -76.33
C LEU A 948 4.16 -54.03 -76.62
N SER A 949 3.21 -53.20 -76.21
CA SER A 949 1.77 -53.38 -76.40
C SER A 949 1.28 -52.44 -77.51
N GLY A 950 1.77 -52.65 -78.73
CA GLY A 950 1.58 -51.75 -79.88
C GLY A 950 2.55 -50.55 -79.91
N GLY A 951 3.45 -50.42 -78.94
CA GLY A 951 4.46 -49.37 -78.87
C GLY A 951 5.78 -49.71 -79.57
N THR A 952 6.66 -48.72 -79.68
CA THR A 952 7.96 -48.85 -80.34
C THR A 952 9.11 -48.87 -79.32
N ILE A 953 10.08 -49.76 -79.51
CA ILE A 953 11.43 -49.61 -78.92
C ILE A 953 12.40 -49.19 -80.03
N SER A 954 13.21 -48.17 -79.76
CA SER A 954 14.26 -47.66 -80.65
C SER A 954 15.45 -47.28 -79.78
N PRO A 955 16.58 -47.99 -79.83
CA PRO A 955 17.81 -47.53 -79.19
C PRO A 955 18.19 -46.12 -79.67
N GLY A 956 19.03 -45.43 -78.89
CA GLY A 956 19.46 -44.07 -79.23
C GLY A 956 18.52 -42.95 -78.76
N THR A 957 18.93 -41.69 -78.96
CA THR A 957 18.26 -40.51 -78.35
C THR A 957 17.23 -39.84 -79.26
N GLY A 958 17.04 -40.35 -80.47
CA GLY A 958 16.08 -39.84 -81.46
C GLY A 958 16.23 -40.57 -82.79
N ALA A 959 15.25 -40.42 -83.68
CA ALA A 959 15.28 -41.08 -84.99
C ALA A 959 16.52 -40.66 -85.80
N GLY A 960 17.21 -41.65 -86.37
CA GLY A 960 18.47 -41.50 -87.10
C GLY A 960 19.71 -41.29 -86.21
N ILE A 961 19.61 -41.49 -84.88
CA ILE A 961 20.72 -41.34 -83.93
C ILE A 961 20.93 -42.67 -83.19
N PRO A 962 21.89 -43.51 -83.63
CA PRO A 962 22.18 -44.79 -83.02
C PRO A 962 22.43 -44.77 -81.50
N GLY A 963 22.08 -45.87 -80.86
CA GLY A 963 22.45 -46.17 -79.48
C GLY A 963 22.61 -47.66 -79.21
N LEU A 964 23.36 -47.95 -78.15
CA LEU A 964 23.44 -49.27 -77.55
C LEU A 964 22.49 -49.29 -76.35
N PHE A 965 21.37 -50.02 -76.44
CA PHE A 965 20.38 -50.06 -75.38
C PHE A 965 20.31 -51.44 -74.73
N THR A 966 20.47 -51.51 -73.41
CA THR A 966 20.54 -52.78 -72.68
C THR A 966 19.25 -53.02 -71.90
N ILE A 967 18.62 -54.18 -72.08
CA ILE A 967 17.35 -54.56 -71.45
C ILE A 967 17.42 -55.96 -70.81
N GLY A 968 16.62 -56.23 -69.78
CA GLY A 968 16.59 -57.52 -69.07
C GLY A 968 15.77 -58.61 -69.76
N GLY A 969 14.92 -58.23 -70.72
CA GLY A 969 14.08 -59.12 -71.52
C GLY A 969 13.22 -58.30 -72.48
N LEU A 970 12.83 -58.87 -73.62
CA LEU A 970 11.89 -58.23 -74.55
C LEU A 970 10.68 -59.14 -74.78
N SER A 971 9.49 -58.55 -74.68
CA SER A 971 8.22 -59.15 -75.11
C SER A 971 7.56 -58.21 -76.12
N ALA A 972 7.87 -58.38 -77.41
CA ALA A 972 7.25 -57.64 -78.49
C ALA A 972 5.95 -58.36 -78.90
N SER A 973 4.80 -57.86 -78.44
CA SER A 973 3.49 -58.42 -78.83
C SER A 973 3.08 -57.97 -80.24
N ALA A 974 2.01 -58.56 -80.78
CA ALA A 974 1.48 -58.21 -82.10
C ALA A 974 1.18 -56.70 -82.20
N GLY A 975 1.78 -56.05 -83.20
CA GLY A 975 1.73 -54.59 -83.40
C GLY A 975 2.78 -53.77 -82.65
N GLY A 976 3.55 -54.37 -81.73
CA GLY A 976 4.76 -53.73 -81.19
C GLY A 976 5.84 -53.62 -82.26
N THR A 977 6.64 -52.55 -82.23
CA THR A 977 7.71 -52.31 -83.21
C THR A 977 9.08 -52.27 -82.54
N THR A 978 10.07 -52.94 -83.14
CA THR A 978 11.49 -52.69 -82.85
C THR A 978 12.07 -51.93 -84.03
N LEU A 979 12.46 -50.68 -83.82
CA LEU A 979 13.12 -49.85 -84.81
C LEU A 979 14.62 -49.83 -84.50
N LEU A 980 15.45 -50.02 -85.53
CA LEU A 980 16.91 -49.94 -85.44
C LEU A 980 17.44 -49.04 -86.56
N ASP A 981 18.02 -47.90 -86.19
CA ASP A 981 18.67 -46.94 -87.07
C ASP A 981 20.09 -47.39 -87.48
N ILE A 982 20.45 -47.18 -88.74
CA ILE A 982 21.74 -47.55 -89.35
C ILE A 982 22.20 -46.38 -90.22
N ILE A 983 23.17 -45.58 -89.74
CA ILE A 983 23.73 -44.45 -90.50
C ILE A 983 24.98 -44.86 -91.30
N GLY A 984 25.86 -45.65 -90.68
CA GLY A 984 27.17 -46.00 -91.23
C GLY A 984 28.24 -44.89 -91.11
N SER A 985 29.51 -45.28 -91.17
CA SER A 985 30.66 -44.36 -91.24
C SER A 985 31.73 -44.85 -92.23
N GLY A 986 31.38 -44.79 -93.52
CA GLY A 986 32.27 -45.18 -94.61
C GLY A 986 32.45 -46.70 -94.72
N THR A 987 33.56 -47.13 -95.34
CA THR A 987 33.73 -48.51 -95.84
C THR A 987 33.92 -49.55 -94.72
N GLY A 988 32.84 -49.98 -94.08
CA GLY A 988 32.83 -51.03 -93.07
C GLY A 988 31.47 -51.18 -92.36
N ALA A 989 31.36 -52.14 -91.44
CA ALA A 989 30.15 -52.40 -90.67
C ALA A 989 29.90 -51.40 -89.51
N GLY A 990 30.87 -50.53 -89.19
CA GLY A 990 30.76 -49.57 -88.09
C GLY A 990 30.79 -50.18 -86.68
N THR A 991 30.50 -49.33 -85.70
CA THR A 991 30.48 -49.62 -84.25
C THR A 991 29.05 -49.54 -83.71
N ALA A 992 28.63 -50.59 -83.00
CA ALA A 992 27.32 -50.65 -82.35
C ALA A 992 27.12 -49.48 -81.37
N GLY A 993 25.98 -48.79 -81.48
CA GLY A 993 25.63 -47.62 -80.70
C GLY A 993 26.33 -46.32 -81.10
N ILE A 994 27.05 -46.31 -82.22
CA ILE A 994 27.63 -45.11 -82.85
C ILE A 994 27.16 -45.00 -84.30
N ASP A 995 27.34 -46.08 -85.08
CA ASP A 995 27.05 -46.12 -86.52
C ASP A 995 25.74 -46.87 -86.84
N TYR A 996 25.31 -47.75 -85.93
CA TYR A 996 24.07 -48.51 -86.01
C TYR A 996 23.52 -48.85 -84.62
N ASP A 997 22.21 -48.97 -84.49
CA ASP A 997 21.52 -49.37 -83.26
C ASP A 997 21.82 -50.80 -82.85
N LYS A 998 22.00 -51.01 -81.54
CA LYS A 998 22.07 -52.35 -80.97
C LYS A 998 21.18 -52.49 -79.75
N LEU A 999 20.29 -53.49 -79.79
CA LEU A 999 19.51 -53.90 -78.64
C LEU A 999 20.18 -55.12 -77.98
N LEU A 1000 20.54 -55.00 -76.71
CA LEU A 1000 21.23 -56.03 -75.94
C LEU A 1000 20.33 -56.57 -74.82
N VAL A 1001 19.85 -57.80 -74.98
CA VAL A 1001 18.96 -58.48 -74.02
C VAL A 1001 19.79 -59.37 -73.09
N THR A 1002 19.95 -58.99 -71.82
CA THR A 1002 20.96 -59.59 -70.92
C THR A 1002 20.42 -60.44 -69.78
N GLY A 1003 19.11 -60.35 -69.48
CA GLY A 1003 18.47 -61.06 -68.38
C GLY A 1003 17.79 -62.35 -68.81
N SER A 1004 17.41 -63.16 -67.82
CA SER A 1004 16.74 -64.47 -68.01
C SER A 1004 15.34 -64.39 -68.61
N GLY A 1005 14.80 -63.19 -68.84
CA GLY A 1005 13.49 -62.99 -69.50
C GLY A 1005 13.50 -63.33 -71.00
N GLY A 1006 14.68 -63.37 -71.64
CA GLY A 1006 14.83 -63.78 -73.03
C GLY A 1006 14.20 -62.82 -74.05
N LEU A 1007 14.03 -63.32 -75.28
CA LEU A 1007 13.51 -62.57 -76.43
C LEU A 1007 12.21 -63.24 -76.94
N GLY A 1008 11.05 -62.69 -76.58
CA GLY A 1008 9.76 -63.04 -77.15
C GLY A 1008 9.37 -62.07 -78.26
N TYR A 1009 9.24 -62.56 -79.50
CA TYR A 1009 9.03 -61.72 -80.68
C TYR A 1009 7.80 -62.13 -81.50
N GLY A 1010 6.82 -61.22 -81.57
CA GLY A 1010 5.66 -61.32 -82.46
C GLY A 1010 5.22 -59.96 -83.01
N GLY A 1011 6.14 -58.99 -83.00
CA GLY A 1011 5.94 -57.63 -83.52
C GLY A 1011 6.63 -57.41 -84.88
N THR A 1012 6.85 -56.16 -85.25
CA THR A 1012 7.51 -55.76 -86.50
C THR A 1012 8.95 -55.29 -86.25
N LEU A 1013 9.92 -55.84 -87.00
CA LEU A 1013 11.28 -55.29 -87.06
C LEU A 1013 11.38 -54.28 -88.21
N THR A 1014 11.77 -53.06 -87.89
CA THR A 1014 11.99 -51.97 -88.84
C THR A 1014 13.46 -51.58 -88.82
N LEU A 1015 14.16 -51.77 -89.94
CA LEU A 1015 15.52 -51.26 -90.14
C LEU A 1015 15.46 -49.93 -90.89
N SER A 1016 16.08 -48.91 -90.31
CA SER A 1016 16.04 -47.52 -90.79
C SER A 1016 17.43 -47.13 -91.26
N PHE A 1017 17.66 -47.17 -92.58
CA PHE A 1017 18.94 -46.82 -93.19
C PHE A 1017 18.95 -45.35 -93.59
N ALA A 1018 19.89 -44.56 -93.08
CA ALA A 1018 19.99 -43.15 -93.44
C ALA A 1018 20.51 -42.95 -94.89
N ASN A 1019 21.56 -43.70 -95.26
CA ASN A 1019 22.11 -43.75 -96.61
C ASN A 1019 22.40 -45.20 -97.00
N ALA A 1020 21.48 -45.87 -97.70
CA ALA A 1020 21.68 -47.26 -98.14
C ALA A 1020 22.87 -47.45 -99.12
N SER A 1021 23.39 -46.36 -99.70
CA SER A 1021 24.57 -46.35 -100.59
C SER A 1021 25.91 -46.52 -99.88
N ASP A 1022 25.96 -46.33 -98.56
CA ASP A 1022 27.22 -46.16 -97.84
C ASP A 1022 27.84 -47.50 -97.41
N PHE A 1023 27.14 -48.61 -97.72
CA PHE A 1023 27.48 -49.97 -97.32
C PHE A 1023 27.94 -50.82 -98.51
N ALA A 1024 29.03 -51.56 -98.33
CA ALA A 1024 29.47 -52.56 -99.30
C ALA A 1024 28.54 -53.79 -99.26
N ASP A 1025 28.38 -54.48 -100.39
CA ASP A 1025 27.68 -55.77 -100.43
C ASP A 1025 28.32 -56.76 -99.44
N GLY A 1026 27.49 -57.53 -98.73
CA GLY A 1026 27.91 -58.43 -97.64
C GLY A 1026 28.19 -57.76 -96.28
N THR A 1027 27.95 -56.45 -96.10
CA THR A 1027 28.11 -55.79 -94.79
C THR A 1027 27.14 -56.39 -93.75
N THR A 1028 27.66 -56.79 -92.59
CA THR A 1028 26.92 -57.48 -91.52
C THR A 1028 26.89 -56.61 -90.26
N PHE A 1029 25.70 -56.43 -89.67
CA PHE A 1029 25.48 -55.64 -88.45
C PHE A 1029 25.03 -56.52 -87.28
N ASP A 1030 25.61 -56.32 -86.09
CA ASP A 1030 25.25 -57.04 -84.86
C ASP A 1030 24.15 -56.27 -84.11
N LEU A 1031 22.96 -56.30 -84.70
CA LEU A 1031 21.77 -55.54 -84.30
C LEU A 1031 21.13 -56.03 -82.98
N PHE A 1032 21.24 -57.32 -82.69
CA PHE A 1032 20.65 -57.98 -81.53
C PHE A 1032 21.65 -58.90 -80.85
N GLY A 1033 22.01 -58.58 -79.60
CA GLY A 1033 22.60 -59.56 -78.69
C GLY A 1033 21.55 -60.06 -77.71
N PHE A 1034 21.48 -61.37 -77.44
CA PHE A 1034 20.63 -61.89 -76.38
C PHE A 1034 21.28 -63.02 -75.59
N THR A 1035 20.91 -63.14 -74.31
CA THR A 1035 21.17 -64.29 -73.46
C THR A 1035 19.85 -64.98 -73.10
N GLY A 1036 19.87 -66.30 -72.85
CA GLY A 1036 18.66 -67.08 -72.57
C GLY A 1036 17.90 -67.53 -73.83
N SER A 1037 16.60 -67.77 -73.70
CA SER A 1037 15.75 -68.31 -74.77
C SER A 1037 15.13 -67.23 -75.67
N ALA A 1038 15.19 -67.43 -76.97
CA ALA A 1038 14.39 -66.69 -77.95
C ALA A 1038 13.15 -67.50 -78.39
N SER A 1039 12.05 -66.82 -78.72
CA SER A 1039 10.80 -67.45 -79.15
C SER A 1039 9.96 -66.54 -80.05
N GLY A 1040 9.20 -67.12 -80.97
CA GLY A 1040 8.37 -66.41 -81.95
C GLY A 1040 9.00 -66.34 -83.35
N SER A 1041 8.53 -65.40 -84.18
CA SER A 1041 9.06 -65.13 -85.53
C SER A 1041 9.30 -63.64 -85.68
N LEU A 1042 10.47 -63.29 -86.25
CA LEU A 1042 10.65 -62.01 -86.94
C LEU A 1042 9.79 -61.96 -88.22
#